data_AF-A0A8S4A3T3-F1
#
_entry.id   AF-A0A8S4A3T3-F1
#
_cell.length_a   1.000
_cell.length_b   1.000
_cell.length_c   1.000
_cell.angle_alpha   90.00
_cell.angle_beta   90.00
_cell.angle_gamma   90.00
#
_symmetry.space_group_name_H-M   'P 1'
#
loop_
_entity.id
_entity.type
_entity.pdbx_description
1 polymer ?
#
loop_
_entity_poly.entity_id
_entity_poly.type
_entity_poly.pdbx_seq_one_letter_code
_entity_poly.pdbx_strand_id
1 'polypeptide(L)'
;MLESLSRPRGKILGKPKSEVFLKAFPCPGVKILGKLVFSPNKDFGKTFPKLRVNLEVFPLDPICNCSNGRPCAPDGSCCHELCLGGCSGTTAADCYVCTHVVYNNECLSHCPSHTFMLFNRRCLTRNECLNLRSRSGRINRSDSSVNIPKLLMGNSTFPSQCVFKCPPGYMVKEKDLSVPECIRCQGICPKVCNTTKVSSVQNSEVLFGCSKINGSLEIQITGGRDVDYELTKNLGAIREVTGYIRIWRTYSLLTLHFFRDLEIIGGEKLVHKEYSLFIADNTNLQELFPEHQMKKMLIQKGKVGFHSNRKLCLDKIYNFVHQLNYTSQLDNQRINISNSSNGNLIPCKSMTLQLVLSYTNSALLVHWSSYQSSDSRNLIHYAINYKEPIRDIFQGRDACVFFEMDAVYPLKPFTKYAIYVQAVTLQDATVSAMTNITYFVTSTYKPTEPLDLEVFSPDPHELTVRWKPPKAPNGNVTHYKVFYQPQTSSTNGFEQRDFCKDPMVITKDVQKQPEVKIENAKIKTETALQSEHGPQCCSCQMSEEEKQKKEALLQKDIIFEDDLHSVIYTKQWTKDCAIGLTFTSIIQPKTTRRRRNLTNNSSSGLNFNDPIIFHYKKEPDKNNFPLANKDGNVTNSSMIEPEPSLPNLRQEVIVYDTVVTLSNLEHFLSYNIEVVACHETNPVTGVKLCGESAIVTGQTAADPLANSLNSSLVVIEPVVNKTGAVLVRWEPPPMPNGLILKYFIACKSVTTGRRVTFCVTARQFQNNSNGYLLMGLAPGNYSLQISAHSLAGNGTSTPELFFSVLFHPGREEDSSISTIIGISAGLVISFLTVFGVIIYYVYKQRYIKADVVVSQNPHYIPTEQLYAPDEWEVPRDSIRLIKEMGQGSFGTVFEGLMEDPETKVSVPVAIK
;
A
#
# COMPACT_ATOMS: atom_id res chain seq x y z
N MET A 1 4.52 52.64 -13.70
CA MET A 1 5.15 53.77 -14.41
C MET A 1 5.66 53.28 -15.75
N LEU A 2 5.47 54.10 -16.79
CA LEU A 2 6.16 54.14 -18.10
C LEU A 2 6.02 52.96 -19.06
N GLU A 3 5.87 53.11 -20.38
CA GLU A 3 5.47 54.23 -21.25
C GLU A 3 5.27 53.64 -22.66
N SER A 4 4.38 54.22 -23.46
CA SER A 4 4.09 53.81 -24.83
C SER A 4 5.05 54.48 -25.82
N LEU A 5 5.78 53.71 -26.66
CA LEU A 5 6.39 54.24 -27.89
C LEU A 5 6.32 53.26 -29.07
N SER A 6 5.63 53.75 -30.11
CA SER A 6 5.80 53.57 -31.56
C SER A 6 6.04 52.19 -32.18
N ARG A 7 5.04 51.75 -32.97
CA ARG A 7 5.20 50.84 -34.12
C ARG A 7 6.01 51.52 -35.25
N PRO A 8 6.70 50.73 -36.08
CA PRO A 8 6.64 50.94 -37.53
C PRO A 8 5.94 49.78 -38.23
N ARG A 9 5.16 50.13 -39.26
CA ARG A 9 4.54 49.21 -40.21
C ARG A 9 5.59 48.72 -41.19
N GLY A 10 5.65 47.41 -41.41
CA GLY A 10 6.31 46.78 -42.55
C GLY A 10 5.74 45.38 -42.77
N LYS A 11 4.98 45.19 -43.85
CA LYS A 11 4.61 43.85 -44.37
C LYS A 11 5.83 43.31 -45.13
N ILE A 12 6.16 42.02 -44.98
CA ILE A 12 6.36 41.03 -46.07
C ILE A 12 6.83 39.68 -45.47
N LEU A 13 6.14 38.63 -45.92
CA LEU A 13 6.36 37.17 -45.91
C LEU A 13 7.56 36.53 -45.18
N GLY A 14 7.26 35.49 -44.39
CA GLY A 14 8.11 34.28 -44.31
C GLY A 14 8.48 33.77 -42.91
N LYS A 15 7.85 32.65 -42.50
CA LYS A 15 8.18 31.72 -41.38
C LYS A 15 8.01 32.25 -39.94
N PRO A 16 7.26 31.56 -39.05
CA PRO A 16 7.30 31.87 -37.63
C PRO A 16 8.56 31.24 -37.02
N LYS A 17 9.65 32.01 -36.91
CA LYS A 17 10.58 31.83 -35.79
C LYS A 17 9.93 32.47 -34.57
N SER A 18 9.12 31.71 -33.84
CA SER A 18 8.73 32.09 -32.49
C SER A 18 9.79 31.55 -31.53
N GLU A 19 10.85 32.33 -31.29
CA GLU A 19 11.63 32.18 -30.06
C GLU A 19 10.73 32.60 -28.90
N VAL A 20 10.17 31.63 -28.20
CA VAL A 20 9.47 31.88 -26.93
C VAL A 20 10.55 31.99 -25.86
N PHE A 21 10.96 33.21 -25.54
CA PHE A 21 11.70 33.47 -24.32
C PHE A 21 10.73 33.29 -23.13
N LEU A 22 10.82 32.15 -22.45
CA LEU A 22 10.29 32.01 -21.09
C LEU A 22 11.11 32.95 -20.19
N LYS A 23 10.62 34.17 -19.96
CA LYS A 23 11.08 35.01 -18.84
C LYS A 23 10.61 34.34 -17.55
N ALA A 24 11.37 33.38 -17.06
CA ALA A 24 11.35 33.05 -15.64
C ALA A 24 11.89 34.29 -14.90
N PHE A 25 11.12 34.84 -13.96
CA PHE A 25 11.66 35.83 -13.03
C PHE A 25 12.75 35.12 -12.21
N PRO A 26 14.02 35.54 -12.30
CA PRO A 26 15.08 34.90 -11.53
C PRO A 26 14.83 35.16 -10.04
N CYS A 27 14.79 34.09 -9.24
CA CYS A 27 15.07 34.22 -7.81
C CYS A 27 16.47 34.85 -7.66
N PRO A 28 16.66 35.81 -6.74
CA PRO A 28 17.99 36.35 -6.49
C PRO A 28 18.92 35.19 -6.06
N GLY A 29 20.02 34.99 -6.79
CA GLY A 29 21.01 33.94 -6.53
C GLY A 29 21.15 32.86 -7.61
N VAL A 30 20.22 32.74 -8.58
CA VAL A 30 20.29 31.68 -9.61
C VAL A 30 20.74 32.23 -10.96
N LYS A 31 21.96 31.88 -11.39
CA LYS A 31 22.43 32.08 -12.77
C LYS A 31 22.09 30.83 -13.59
N ILE A 32 21.20 30.95 -14.58
CA ILE A 32 20.90 29.88 -15.54
C ILE A 32 21.74 30.10 -16.79
N LEU A 33 22.74 29.27 -17.04
CA LEU A 33 23.47 29.20 -18.31
C LEU A 33 23.07 27.91 -19.03
N GLY A 34 22.18 28.01 -20.02
CA GLY A 34 21.79 26.90 -20.87
C GLY A 34 22.44 27.00 -22.25
N LYS A 35 23.15 25.96 -22.68
CA LYS A 35 23.62 25.81 -24.07
C LYS A 35 22.71 24.81 -24.80
N LEU A 36 22.03 25.26 -25.85
CA LEU A 36 21.20 24.40 -26.71
C LEU A 36 22.12 23.57 -27.63
N VAL A 37 22.10 22.24 -27.51
CA VAL A 37 22.78 21.34 -28.45
C VAL A 37 21.72 20.55 -29.21
N PHE A 38 21.66 20.75 -30.53
CA PHE A 38 20.84 19.95 -31.43
C PHE A 38 21.64 18.69 -31.81
N SER A 39 21.11 17.50 -31.49
CA SER A 39 21.63 16.25 -32.05
C SER A 39 20.69 15.76 -33.16
N PRO A 40 21.14 15.61 -34.42
CA PRO A 40 20.30 15.10 -35.49
C PRO A 40 20.19 13.59 -35.38
N ASN A 41 18.99 13.08 -35.10
CA ASN A 41 18.71 11.65 -35.24
C ASN A 41 18.35 11.37 -36.71
N LYS A 42 19.21 10.64 -37.41
CA LYS A 42 18.91 10.10 -38.74
C LYS A 42 18.05 8.85 -38.55
N ASP A 43 16.73 9.01 -38.47
CA ASP A 43 15.78 7.95 -38.83
C ASP A 43 14.46 8.57 -39.27
N PHE A 44 14.09 8.28 -40.52
CA PHE A 44 12.88 8.76 -41.17
C PHE A 44 11.67 7.98 -40.64
N GLY A 45 10.81 8.62 -39.85
CA GLY A 45 9.48 8.07 -39.56
C GLY A 45 8.81 8.57 -38.28
N LYS A 46 8.08 9.69 -38.38
CA LYS A 46 7.01 10.12 -37.44
C LYS A 46 7.30 10.02 -35.93
N THR A 47 8.24 10.81 -35.42
CA THR A 47 8.23 11.25 -34.01
C THR A 47 8.78 12.68 -33.91
N PHE A 48 8.14 13.55 -33.11
CA PHE A 48 8.62 14.90 -32.85
C PHE A 48 9.98 14.87 -32.14
N PRO A 49 10.91 15.80 -32.41
CA PRO A 49 12.20 15.84 -31.75
C PRO A 49 12.02 16.06 -30.24
N LYS A 50 12.51 15.14 -29.41
CA LYS A 50 12.59 15.33 -27.96
C LYS A 50 13.60 16.44 -27.67
N LEU A 51 13.12 17.60 -27.23
CA LEU A 51 13.98 18.62 -26.59
C LEU A 51 14.47 18.05 -25.25
N ARG A 52 15.75 17.72 -25.13
CA ARG A 52 16.40 17.58 -23.81
C ARG A 52 16.97 18.93 -23.42
N VAL A 53 16.41 19.54 -22.40
CA VAL A 53 17.05 20.66 -21.68
C VAL A 53 17.83 20.03 -20.53
N ASN A 54 19.15 19.99 -20.63
CA ASN A 54 19.99 19.70 -19.47
C ASN A 54 20.05 21.00 -18.64
N LEU A 55 19.26 21.06 -17.58
CA LEU A 55 19.38 22.08 -16.54
C LEU A 55 20.37 21.57 -15.51
N GLU A 56 21.61 22.03 -15.58
CA GLU A 56 22.52 21.92 -14.43
C GLU A 56 22.13 23.03 -13.43
N VAL A 57 21.47 22.61 -12.35
CA VAL A 57 21.19 23.48 -11.20
C VAL A 57 22.37 23.33 -10.25
N PHE A 58 23.24 24.34 -10.20
CA PHE A 58 24.24 24.44 -9.13
C PHE A 58 23.54 25.02 -7.89
N PRO A 59 23.45 24.30 -6.77
CA PRO A 59 23.11 24.94 -5.50
C PRO A 59 24.30 25.80 -5.10
N LEU A 60 24.24 27.09 -5.39
CA LEU A 60 25.09 28.08 -4.73
C LEU A 60 24.41 28.48 -3.42
N ASP A 61 24.22 27.51 -2.53
CA ASP A 61 23.99 27.86 -1.13
C ASP A 61 25.37 27.97 -0.50
N PRO A 62 25.88 29.18 -0.17
CA PRO A 62 27.00 29.27 0.74
C PRO A 62 26.60 28.51 2.02
N ILE A 63 27.46 27.60 2.49
CA ILE A 63 27.26 26.94 3.79
C ILE A 63 27.35 28.06 4.84
N CYS A 64 26.21 28.62 5.20
CA CYS A 64 26.12 29.70 6.17
C CYS A 64 26.33 29.12 7.56
N ASN A 65 27.47 29.38 8.18
CA ASN A 65 27.75 28.95 9.55
C ASN A 65 27.11 29.91 10.57
N CYS A 66 25.80 30.14 10.42
CA CYS A 66 25.00 31.02 11.26
C CYS A 66 24.20 30.19 12.26
N SER A 67 24.09 30.68 13.50
CA SER A 67 23.33 30.00 14.56
C SER A 67 21.88 29.76 14.14
N ASN A 68 21.35 28.56 14.43
CA ASN A 68 19.99 28.11 14.10
C ASN A 68 19.65 28.04 12.59
N GLY A 69 20.62 27.84 11.71
CA GLY A 69 20.37 27.62 10.27
C GLY A 69 19.90 28.88 9.53
N ARG A 70 20.30 30.07 10.00
CA ARG A 70 19.96 31.34 9.35
C ARG A 70 20.61 31.47 7.98
N PRO A 71 19.92 32.10 7.01
CA PRO A 71 20.55 32.44 5.75
C PRO A 71 21.63 33.51 5.95
N CYS A 72 22.57 33.59 5.01
CA CYS A 72 23.62 34.61 4.98
C CYS A 72 23.56 35.41 3.68
N ALA A 73 24.06 36.63 3.72
CA ALA A 73 24.26 37.45 2.53
C ALA A 73 25.40 36.87 1.67
N PRO A 74 25.53 37.30 0.40
CA PRO A 74 26.58 36.79 -0.50
C PRO A 74 28.01 37.00 0.00
N ASP A 75 28.23 37.91 0.95
CA ASP A 75 29.51 38.18 1.61
C ASP A 75 29.80 37.29 2.83
N GLY A 76 28.86 36.40 3.18
CA GLY A 76 28.96 35.49 4.32
C GLY A 76 28.44 36.07 5.64
N SER A 77 27.97 37.32 5.67
CA SER A 77 27.37 37.91 6.88
C SER A 77 25.99 37.29 7.18
N CYS A 78 25.72 36.99 8.45
CA CYS A 78 24.45 36.36 8.85
C CYS A 78 23.29 37.35 8.72
N CYS A 79 22.21 36.91 8.06
CA CYS A 79 21.00 37.70 7.93
C CYS A 79 20.27 37.85 9.28
N HIS A 80 19.39 38.84 9.35
CA HIS A 80 18.46 39.00 10.45
C HIS A 80 17.62 37.73 10.64
N GLU A 81 17.22 37.42 11.89
CA GLU A 81 16.54 36.14 12.23
C GLU A 81 15.18 35.97 11.54
N LEU A 82 14.61 37.09 11.09
CA LEU A 82 13.33 37.16 10.38
C LEU A 82 13.47 37.09 8.85
N CYS A 83 14.69 36.92 8.32
CA CYS A 83 14.93 36.72 6.90
C CYS A 83 14.80 35.24 6.50
N LEU A 84 14.22 34.98 5.33
CA LEU A 84 14.11 33.66 4.71
C LEU A 84 14.82 33.66 3.34
N GLY A 85 15.66 32.66 3.10
CA GLY A 85 16.40 32.48 1.85
C GLY A 85 17.67 33.34 1.72
N GLY A 86 17.63 34.63 2.07
CA GLY A 86 18.80 35.52 1.98
C GLY A 86 18.50 36.98 2.30
N CYS A 87 19.55 37.80 2.32
CA CYS A 87 19.48 39.23 2.61
C CYS A 87 20.52 40.02 1.80
N SER A 88 20.29 41.33 1.70
CA SER A 88 21.22 42.32 1.15
C SER A 88 22.06 43.03 2.22
N GLY A 89 21.72 42.82 3.49
CA GLY A 89 22.33 43.44 4.67
C GLY A 89 21.86 42.73 5.94
N THR A 90 22.32 43.17 7.11
CA THR A 90 22.12 42.44 8.37
C THR A 90 20.85 42.85 9.12
N THR A 91 20.10 43.86 8.66
CA THR A 91 18.89 44.35 9.35
C THR A 91 17.62 43.62 8.89
N ALA A 92 16.55 43.75 9.67
CA ALA A 92 15.23 43.18 9.34
C ALA A 92 14.60 43.78 8.07
N ALA A 93 15.08 44.94 7.60
CA ALA A 93 14.61 45.58 6.37
C ALA A 93 15.37 45.11 5.11
N ASP A 94 16.54 44.50 5.30
CA ASP A 94 17.41 44.10 4.19
C ASP A 94 17.13 42.67 3.66
N CYS A 95 16.12 42.00 4.23
CA CYS A 95 15.73 40.64 3.84
C CYS A 95 15.13 40.60 2.42
N TYR A 96 15.45 39.57 1.64
CA TYR A 96 14.77 39.35 0.36
C TYR A 96 13.32 38.87 0.54
N VAL A 97 13.10 38.00 1.53
CA VAL A 97 11.79 37.48 1.91
C VAL A 97 11.76 37.38 3.43
N CYS A 98 10.64 37.75 4.04
CA CYS A 98 10.44 37.58 5.49
C CYS A 98 9.97 36.16 5.82
N THR A 99 10.40 35.62 6.95
CA THR A 99 9.91 34.33 7.49
C THR A 99 8.42 34.39 7.83
N HIS A 100 7.97 35.51 8.39
CA HIS A 100 6.59 35.76 8.79
C HIS A 100 5.95 36.86 7.93
N VAL A 101 5.90 38.10 8.43
CA VAL A 101 5.18 39.19 7.78
C VAL A 101 6.07 40.37 7.45
N VAL A 102 5.74 41.08 6.37
CA VAL A 102 6.35 42.37 6.02
C VAL A 102 5.39 43.53 6.31
N TYR A 103 5.91 44.59 6.93
CA TYR A 103 5.21 45.85 7.11
C TYR A 103 6.20 47.01 6.94
N ASN A 104 5.86 48.00 6.10
CA ASN A 104 6.73 49.15 5.79
C ASN A 104 8.17 48.78 5.39
N ASN A 105 8.33 47.74 4.56
CA ASN A 105 9.61 47.17 4.11
C ASN A 105 10.50 46.57 5.22
N GLU A 106 9.94 46.28 6.39
CA GLU A 106 10.65 45.61 7.47
C GLU A 106 9.97 44.27 7.80
N CYS A 107 10.77 43.23 8.06
CA CYS A 107 10.28 41.93 8.48
C CYS A 107 9.94 41.92 9.98
N LEU A 108 8.71 41.52 10.30
CA LEU A 108 8.20 41.41 11.66
C LEU A 108 7.71 40.00 11.94
N SER A 109 7.72 39.58 13.21
CA SER A 109 7.17 38.28 13.62
C SER A 109 5.64 38.25 13.56
N HIS A 110 4.98 39.36 13.91
CA HIS A 110 3.52 39.50 13.92
C HIS A 110 3.09 40.87 13.41
N CYS A 111 1.86 40.96 12.89
CA CYS A 111 1.30 42.23 12.45
C CYS A 111 0.97 43.15 13.65
N PRO A 112 1.25 44.47 13.57
CA PRO A 112 0.83 45.43 14.58
C PRO A 112 -0.70 45.43 14.80
N SER A 113 -1.16 45.71 16.02
CA SER A 113 -2.57 45.59 16.44
C SER A 113 -3.59 46.41 15.62
N HIS A 114 -3.13 47.43 14.89
CA HIS A 114 -3.95 48.30 14.02
C HIS A 114 -3.92 47.90 12.54
N THR A 115 -3.32 46.76 12.21
CA THR A 115 -3.14 46.27 10.84
C THR A 115 -3.81 44.90 10.63
N PHE A 116 -4.05 44.57 9.37
CA PHE A 116 -4.70 43.35 8.92
C PHE A 116 -3.73 42.53 8.08
N MET A 117 -3.57 41.26 8.42
CA MET A 117 -2.69 40.34 7.70
C MET A 117 -3.32 39.89 6.38
N LEU A 118 -2.57 39.95 5.28
CA LEU A 118 -2.97 39.45 3.97
C LEU A 118 -2.06 38.28 3.56
N PHE A 119 -2.67 37.15 3.17
CA PHE A 119 -1.99 35.91 2.70
C PHE A 119 -0.86 35.41 3.62
N ASN A 120 -0.98 35.63 4.93
CA ASN A 120 0.04 35.30 5.93
C ASN A 120 1.46 35.83 5.60
N ARG A 121 1.56 36.94 4.86
CA ARG A 121 2.85 37.46 4.38
C ARG A 121 3.05 38.95 4.54
N ARG A 122 1.98 39.75 4.59
CA ARG A 122 2.08 41.22 4.71
C ARG A 122 1.02 41.78 5.62
N CYS A 123 1.33 42.89 6.27
CA CYS A 123 0.39 43.65 7.07
C CYS A 123 -0.11 44.85 6.28
N LEU A 124 -1.40 45.13 6.37
CA LEU A 124 -2.07 46.23 5.70
C LEU A 124 -2.83 47.09 6.69
N THR A 125 -2.85 48.39 6.47
CA THR A 125 -3.82 49.25 7.18
C THR A 125 -5.25 48.95 6.72
N ARG A 126 -6.24 49.36 7.52
CA ARG A 126 -7.67 49.22 7.17
C ARG A 126 -7.99 49.74 5.77
N ASN A 127 -7.48 50.93 5.43
CA ASN A 127 -7.74 51.56 4.13
C ASN A 127 -7.04 50.85 2.98
N GLU A 128 -5.81 50.36 3.18
CA GLU A 128 -5.10 49.59 2.15
C GLU A 128 -5.81 48.29 1.83
N CYS A 129 -6.31 47.58 2.86
CA CYS A 129 -7.11 46.36 2.65
C CYS A 129 -8.37 46.64 1.83
N LEU A 130 -9.16 47.66 2.21
CA LEU A 130 -10.41 48.00 1.53
C LEU A 130 -10.21 48.53 0.10
N ASN A 131 -9.05 49.13 -0.19
CA ASN A 131 -8.68 49.62 -1.51
C ASN A 131 -8.01 48.57 -2.42
N LEU A 132 -7.84 47.32 -1.97
CA LEU A 132 -7.33 46.24 -2.82
C LEU A 132 -8.30 45.97 -3.98
N ARG A 133 -7.94 46.43 -5.17
CA ARG A 133 -8.65 46.06 -6.41
C ARG A 133 -8.14 44.71 -6.88
N SER A 134 -9.03 43.71 -6.94
CA SER A 134 -8.71 42.44 -7.60
C SER A 134 -8.34 42.70 -9.07
N ARG A 135 -7.13 42.30 -9.46
CA ARG A 135 -6.56 42.52 -10.80
C ARG A 135 -7.14 41.51 -11.82
N SER A 136 -8.42 41.21 -11.73
CA SER A 136 -9.16 40.43 -12.73
C SER A 136 -9.57 41.35 -13.87
N GLY A 137 -8.61 41.66 -14.75
CA GLY A 137 -8.91 42.23 -16.06
C GLY A 137 -9.82 41.26 -16.84
N ARG A 138 -11.03 41.73 -17.19
CA ARG A 138 -12.05 41.08 -18.03
C ARG A 138 -12.84 39.93 -17.38
N ILE A 139 -13.72 40.24 -16.43
CA ILE A 139 -14.92 39.40 -16.18
C ILE A 139 -16.14 40.32 -16.12
N ASN A 140 -17.22 39.89 -16.78
CA ASN A 140 -18.47 40.61 -16.97
C ASN A 140 -19.10 41.09 -15.64
N ARG A 141 -19.79 42.23 -15.73
CA ARG A 141 -20.42 43.02 -14.64
C ARG A 141 -21.54 42.32 -13.82
N SER A 142 -21.59 40.99 -13.76
CA SER A 142 -22.68 40.27 -13.05
C SER A 142 -22.27 39.61 -11.74
N ASP A 143 -21.00 39.64 -11.32
CA ASP A 143 -20.53 39.01 -10.07
C ASP A 143 -19.63 39.94 -9.25
N SER A 144 -20.10 41.17 -9.04
CA SER A 144 -19.35 42.29 -8.47
C SER A 144 -19.14 42.22 -6.95
N SER A 145 -19.70 41.21 -6.25
CA SER A 145 -19.63 41.09 -4.78
C SER A 145 -18.55 40.12 -4.26
N VAL A 146 -18.03 39.23 -5.11
CA VAL A 146 -17.09 38.15 -4.69
C VAL A 146 -15.66 38.66 -4.49
N ASN A 147 -15.26 39.73 -5.18
CA ASN A 147 -13.88 40.23 -5.17
C ASN A 147 -13.64 41.44 -4.25
N ILE A 148 -14.60 41.77 -3.38
CA ILE A 148 -14.47 42.89 -2.44
C ILE A 148 -13.71 42.38 -1.20
N PRO A 149 -12.55 42.99 -0.85
CA PRO A 149 -11.81 42.65 0.36
C PRO A 149 -12.65 42.96 1.61
N LYS A 150 -12.55 42.10 2.62
CA LYS A 150 -13.34 42.14 3.86
C LYS A 150 -12.41 42.11 5.07
N LEU A 151 -12.84 42.78 6.13
CA LEU A 151 -12.11 42.80 7.39
C LEU A 151 -12.57 41.63 8.27
N LEU A 152 -11.63 40.83 8.76
CA LEU A 152 -11.87 39.82 9.78
C LEU A 152 -11.14 40.26 11.06
N MET A 153 -11.92 40.53 12.10
CA MET A 153 -11.38 40.99 13.39
C MET A 153 -10.80 39.81 14.18
N GLY A 154 -9.53 39.94 14.55
CA GLY A 154 -8.82 39.00 15.41
C GLY A 154 -9.28 39.03 16.87
N ASN A 155 -8.86 38.03 17.65
CA ASN A 155 -8.95 38.02 19.10
C ASN A 155 -7.55 37.78 19.72
N SER A 156 -7.45 37.39 20.99
CA SER A 156 -6.17 37.06 21.62
C SER A 156 -5.45 35.84 21.04
N THR A 157 -6.14 34.98 20.29
CA THR A 157 -5.60 33.72 19.72
C THR A 157 -5.36 33.75 18.22
N PHE A 158 -6.03 34.63 17.46
CA PHE A 158 -5.81 34.80 16.02
C PHE A 158 -5.73 36.28 15.62
N PRO A 159 -4.76 36.68 14.76
CA PRO A 159 -4.59 38.07 14.35
C PRO A 159 -5.71 38.52 13.41
N SER A 160 -5.94 39.84 13.34
CA SER A 160 -6.86 40.43 12.37
C SER A 160 -6.37 40.21 10.93
N GLN A 161 -7.28 39.84 10.02
CA GLN A 161 -6.96 39.46 8.65
C GLN A 161 -7.75 40.25 7.60
N CYS A 162 -7.13 40.45 6.44
CA CYS A 162 -7.76 40.99 5.24
C CYS A 162 -8.08 39.83 4.28
N VAL A 163 -9.35 39.52 4.08
CA VAL A 163 -9.78 38.33 3.32
C VAL A 163 -10.76 38.68 2.20
N PHE A 164 -10.66 38.02 1.04
CA PHE A 164 -11.65 38.22 -0.05
C PHE A 164 -12.94 37.42 0.18
N LYS A 165 -12.86 36.31 0.91
CA LYS A 165 -13.98 35.45 1.31
C LYS A 165 -13.91 35.17 2.81
N CYS A 166 -15.03 35.30 3.51
CA CYS A 166 -15.05 34.97 4.95
C CYS A 166 -14.75 33.49 5.17
N PRO A 167 -13.98 33.14 6.22
CA PRO A 167 -13.66 31.75 6.54
C PRO A 167 -14.91 30.98 7.01
N PRO A 168 -14.86 29.64 7.05
CA PRO A 168 -15.94 28.82 7.61
C PRO A 168 -16.31 29.28 9.03
N GLY A 169 -17.59 29.39 9.34
CA GLY A 169 -18.06 29.92 10.64
C GLY A 169 -18.27 31.44 10.66
N TYR A 170 -17.93 32.16 9.58
CA TYR A 170 -18.13 33.60 9.44
C TYR A 170 -18.94 33.97 8.19
N MET A 171 -19.71 35.06 8.27
CA MET A 171 -20.51 35.61 7.18
C MET A 171 -20.32 37.12 7.05
N VAL A 172 -20.71 37.70 5.91
CA VAL A 172 -20.62 39.14 5.68
C VAL A 172 -21.76 39.84 6.42
N LYS A 173 -21.45 40.94 7.12
CA LYS A 173 -22.46 41.81 7.73
C LYS A 173 -23.30 42.50 6.64
N GLU A 174 -24.52 42.02 6.39
CA GLU A 174 -25.38 42.47 5.26
C GLU A 174 -25.88 43.92 5.36
N LYS A 175 -25.81 44.58 6.54
CA LYS A 175 -26.43 45.90 6.76
C LYS A 175 -25.55 47.12 6.45
N ASP A 176 -24.24 46.98 6.24
CA ASP A 176 -23.32 48.09 5.96
C ASP A 176 -22.45 47.80 4.71
N LEU A 177 -22.89 48.23 3.53
CA LEU A 177 -22.11 48.14 2.28
C LEU A 177 -20.88 49.07 2.25
N SER A 178 -20.68 49.90 3.28
CA SER A 178 -19.55 50.85 3.39
C SER A 178 -18.25 50.20 3.89
N VAL A 179 -18.35 49.17 4.75
CA VAL A 179 -17.19 48.42 5.27
C VAL A 179 -17.57 46.94 5.44
N PRO A 180 -17.26 46.07 4.46
CA PRO A 180 -17.63 44.66 4.53
C PRO A 180 -16.79 43.93 5.59
N GLU A 181 -17.42 43.55 6.69
CA GLU A 181 -16.82 42.84 7.81
C GLU A 181 -17.33 41.40 7.90
N CYS A 182 -16.43 40.47 8.25
CA CYS A 182 -16.76 39.07 8.52
C CYS A 182 -17.13 38.90 10.00
N ILE A 183 -18.41 38.61 10.26
CA ILE A 183 -18.95 38.35 11.59
C ILE A 183 -19.17 36.85 11.81
N ARG A 184 -19.03 36.38 13.05
CA ARG A 184 -19.28 34.98 13.38
C ARG A 184 -20.77 34.66 13.24
N CYS A 185 -21.10 33.56 12.57
CA CYS A 185 -22.47 33.11 12.42
C CYS A 185 -23.05 32.63 13.76
N GLN A 186 -24.32 32.92 14.02
CA GLN A 186 -25.07 32.29 15.12
C GLN A 186 -25.62 30.94 14.62
N GLY A 187 -24.83 29.86 14.76
CA GLY A 187 -25.17 28.53 14.24
C GLY A 187 -24.48 28.20 12.91
N ILE A 188 -25.14 27.43 12.04
CA ILE A 188 -24.61 27.05 10.70
C ILE A 188 -24.62 28.30 9.81
N CYS A 189 -23.47 28.64 9.21
CA CYS A 189 -23.37 29.80 8.33
C CYS A 189 -24.20 29.62 7.06
N PRO A 190 -25.08 30.57 6.73
CA PRO A 190 -25.86 30.47 5.52
C PRO A 190 -24.96 30.66 4.29
N LYS A 191 -24.76 29.60 3.51
CA LYS A 191 -24.08 29.66 2.22
C LYS A 191 -25.13 29.92 1.14
N VAL A 192 -25.05 31.10 0.52
CA VAL A 192 -25.91 31.47 -0.62
C VAL A 192 -25.28 30.93 -1.90
N CYS A 193 -26.08 30.21 -2.69
CA CYS A 193 -25.66 29.59 -3.93
C CYS A 193 -26.57 30.06 -5.08
N ASN A 194 -26.02 30.18 -6.28
CA ASN A 194 -26.78 30.62 -7.44
C ASN A 194 -27.65 29.49 -8.01
N THR A 195 -28.58 29.84 -8.89
CA THR A 195 -29.42 28.87 -9.62
C THR A 195 -28.59 27.79 -10.31
N THR A 196 -29.03 26.53 -10.17
CA THR A 196 -28.36 25.37 -10.74
C THR A 196 -29.40 24.34 -11.21
N LYS A 197 -29.06 23.65 -12.30
CA LYS A 197 -29.82 22.51 -12.80
C LYS A 197 -29.06 21.23 -12.47
N VAL A 198 -29.59 20.45 -11.53
CA VAL A 198 -29.06 19.17 -11.08
C VAL A 198 -29.47 18.08 -12.07
N SER A 199 -28.59 17.78 -13.03
CA SER A 199 -28.79 16.72 -14.02
C SER A 199 -28.15 15.37 -13.66
N SER A 200 -27.23 15.38 -12.69
CA SER A 200 -26.54 14.18 -12.18
C SER A 200 -26.17 14.37 -10.71
N VAL A 201 -25.81 13.27 -10.04
CA VAL A 201 -25.37 13.27 -8.65
C VAL A 201 -24.12 14.14 -8.46
N GLN A 202 -23.12 14.00 -9.34
CA GLN A 202 -21.88 14.80 -9.30
C GLN A 202 -22.15 16.30 -9.46
N ASN A 203 -23.14 16.66 -10.29
CA ASN A 203 -23.51 18.07 -10.47
C ASN A 203 -24.11 18.70 -9.20
N SER A 204 -24.72 17.88 -8.33
CA SER A 204 -25.28 18.36 -7.06
C SER A 204 -24.21 18.72 -6.03
N GLU A 205 -22.97 18.24 -6.15
CA GLU A 205 -21.89 18.49 -5.18
C GLU A 205 -21.56 19.99 -5.02
N VAL A 206 -21.77 20.78 -6.08
CA VAL A 206 -21.59 22.24 -6.06
C VAL A 206 -22.51 22.91 -5.01
N LEU A 207 -23.65 22.26 -4.74
CA LEU A 207 -24.65 22.72 -3.77
C LEU A 207 -24.36 22.25 -2.33
N PHE A 208 -23.31 21.47 -2.10
CA PHE A 208 -22.97 21.00 -0.76
C PHE A 208 -22.85 22.16 0.24
N GLY A 209 -23.61 22.05 1.33
CA GLY A 209 -23.66 23.06 2.41
C GLY A 209 -24.38 24.36 2.05
N CYS A 210 -25.07 24.46 0.91
CA CYS A 210 -25.89 25.63 0.57
C CYS A 210 -27.14 25.68 1.46
N SER A 211 -27.43 26.85 2.03
CA SER A 211 -28.64 27.09 2.82
C SER A 211 -29.70 27.89 2.07
N LYS A 212 -29.27 28.72 1.10
CA LYS A 212 -30.17 29.56 0.29
C LYS A 212 -29.78 29.47 -1.18
N ILE A 213 -30.75 29.19 -2.04
CA ILE A 213 -30.59 29.26 -3.49
C ILE A 213 -31.16 30.58 -3.99
N ASN A 214 -30.28 31.43 -4.52
CA ASN A 214 -30.65 32.66 -5.20
C ASN A 214 -31.03 32.36 -6.66
N GLY A 215 -32.33 32.14 -6.90
CA GLY A 215 -32.91 31.70 -8.16
C GLY A 215 -33.69 30.40 -8.02
N SER A 216 -33.78 29.63 -9.11
CA SER A 216 -34.56 28.39 -9.15
C SER A 216 -33.69 27.14 -9.05
N LEU A 217 -34.27 26.05 -8.57
CA LEU A 217 -33.64 24.73 -8.49
C LEU A 217 -34.38 23.75 -9.40
N GLU A 218 -33.67 23.16 -10.37
CA GLU A 218 -34.22 22.13 -11.26
C GLU A 218 -33.51 20.80 -11.06
N ILE A 219 -34.26 19.73 -10.77
CA ILE A 219 -33.74 18.37 -10.60
C ILE A 219 -34.27 17.52 -11.75
N GLN A 220 -33.35 16.96 -12.54
CA GLN A 220 -33.62 16.08 -13.67
C GLN A 220 -32.53 15.01 -13.78
N ILE A 221 -32.57 14.01 -12.90
CA ILE A 221 -31.52 12.97 -12.86
C ILE A 221 -32.01 11.73 -13.60
N THR A 222 -31.26 11.32 -14.63
CA THR A 222 -31.61 10.17 -15.46
C THR A 222 -30.99 8.85 -14.98
N GLY A 223 -30.05 8.88 -14.03
CA GLY A 223 -29.42 7.71 -13.43
C GLY A 223 -28.29 8.04 -12.45
N GLY A 224 -27.87 7.06 -11.66
CA GLY A 224 -26.83 7.14 -10.63
C GLY A 224 -27.03 6.04 -9.59
N ARG A 225 -25.96 5.65 -8.88
CA ARG A 225 -26.05 4.79 -7.67
C ARG A 225 -26.23 5.69 -6.45
N ASP A 226 -26.94 5.22 -5.42
CA ASP A 226 -27.09 5.91 -4.14
C ASP A 226 -27.58 7.38 -4.25
N VAL A 227 -28.45 7.65 -5.24
CA VAL A 227 -28.91 9.01 -5.57
C VAL A 227 -29.50 9.73 -4.35
N ASP A 228 -30.29 9.04 -3.54
CA ASP A 228 -30.91 9.61 -2.35
C ASP A 228 -29.87 10.05 -1.29
N TYR A 229 -28.83 9.24 -1.07
CA TYR A 229 -27.76 9.55 -0.11
C TYR A 229 -26.97 10.79 -0.54
N GLU A 230 -26.52 10.82 -1.79
CA GLU A 230 -25.72 11.93 -2.29
C GLU A 230 -26.55 13.23 -2.40
N LEU A 231 -27.83 13.14 -2.79
CA LEU A 231 -28.71 14.32 -2.75
C LEU A 231 -29.00 14.79 -1.33
N THR A 232 -29.15 13.90 -0.36
CA THR A 232 -29.32 14.29 1.05
C THR A 232 -28.09 15.03 1.56
N LYS A 233 -26.90 14.52 1.25
CA LYS A 233 -25.62 15.15 1.58
C LYS A 233 -25.46 16.52 0.93
N ASN A 234 -25.85 16.66 -0.34
CA ASN A 234 -25.61 17.87 -1.11
C ASN A 234 -26.72 18.93 -0.97
N LEU A 235 -27.98 18.53 -0.88
CA LEU A 235 -29.15 19.41 -0.90
C LEU A 235 -29.85 19.53 0.46
N GLY A 236 -29.55 18.66 1.43
CA GLY A 236 -30.31 18.58 2.68
C GLY A 236 -30.24 19.81 3.58
N ALA A 237 -29.21 20.64 3.44
CA ALA A 237 -29.04 21.89 4.19
C ALA A 237 -29.81 23.08 3.60
N ILE A 238 -30.41 22.94 2.41
CA ILE A 238 -31.12 24.03 1.73
C ILE A 238 -32.39 24.35 2.50
N ARG A 239 -32.50 25.60 2.97
CA ARG A 239 -33.67 26.15 3.69
C ARG A 239 -34.56 27.01 2.83
N GLU A 240 -33.98 27.80 1.93
CA GLU A 240 -34.71 28.77 1.12
C GLU A 240 -34.34 28.66 -0.36
N VAL A 241 -35.35 28.67 -1.23
CA VAL A 241 -35.20 28.84 -2.69
C VAL A 241 -36.02 30.05 -3.11
N THR A 242 -35.38 31.11 -3.63
CA THR A 242 -36.08 32.37 -3.94
C THR A 242 -37.00 32.26 -5.17
N GLY A 243 -36.63 31.41 -6.14
CA GLY A 243 -37.40 31.13 -7.35
C GLY A 243 -38.38 29.96 -7.18
N TYR A 244 -38.32 28.99 -8.10
CA TYR A 244 -39.14 27.77 -8.09
C TYR A 244 -38.29 26.51 -7.87
N ILE A 245 -38.94 25.44 -7.43
CA ILE A 245 -38.38 24.08 -7.43
C ILE A 245 -39.11 23.24 -8.49
N ARG A 246 -38.35 22.66 -9.42
CA ARG A 246 -38.87 21.76 -10.46
C ARG A 246 -38.19 20.40 -10.37
N ILE A 247 -38.97 19.35 -10.10
CA ILE A 247 -38.48 17.96 -10.07
C ILE A 247 -39.19 17.22 -11.19
N TRP A 248 -38.46 16.92 -12.26
CA TRP A 248 -39.07 16.35 -13.44
C TRP A 248 -38.20 15.29 -14.10
N ARG A 249 -38.84 14.27 -14.70
CA ARG A 249 -38.14 13.17 -15.40
C ARG A 249 -37.01 12.55 -14.58
N THR A 250 -37.24 12.43 -13.28
CA THR A 250 -36.26 11.86 -12.36
C THR A 250 -36.72 10.48 -11.92
N TYR A 251 -36.38 9.47 -12.73
CA TYR A 251 -36.84 8.09 -12.55
C TYR A 251 -36.18 7.36 -11.38
N SER A 252 -35.02 7.85 -10.90
CA SER A 252 -34.27 7.23 -9.80
C SER A 252 -34.79 7.62 -8.41
N LEU A 253 -35.67 8.64 -8.30
CA LEU A 253 -36.18 9.10 -7.01
C LEU A 253 -37.36 8.25 -6.53
N LEU A 254 -37.29 7.82 -5.27
CA LEU A 254 -38.39 7.17 -4.55
C LEU A 254 -39.09 8.11 -3.56
N THR A 255 -38.34 9.03 -2.97
CA THR A 255 -38.86 10.02 -2.00
C THR A 255 -38.23 11.40 -2.23
N LEU A 256 -38.76 12.44 -1.58
CA LEU A 256 -38.14 13.77 -1.50
C LEU A 256 -37.53 14.06 -0.11
N HIS A 257 -37.28 13.02 0.70
CA HIS A 257 -36.80 13.15 2.07
C HIS A 257 -35.41 13.79 2.17
N PHE A 258 -34.65 13.80 1.08
CA PHE A 258 -33.35 14.46 1.00
C PHE A 258 -33.42 15.98 1.27
N PHE A 259 -34.59 16.63 1.12
CA PHE A 259 -34.80 18.02 1.56
C PHE A 259 -35.11 18.07 3.06
N ARG A 260 -34.08 17.94 3.89
CA ARG A 260 -34.23 17.88 5.35
C ARG A 260 -34.56 19.23 5.99
N ASP A 261 -34.04 20.33 5.46
CA ASP A 261 -34.12 21.64 6.11
C ASP A 261 -34.93 22.67 5.30
N LEU A 262 -35.62 22.27 4.22
CA LEU A 262 -36.32 23.18 3.28
C LEU A 262 -37.56 23.84 3.91
N GLU A 263 -37.53 25.16 4.08
CA GLU A 263 -38.57 25.94 4.75
C GLU A 263 -39.32 26.86 3.78
N ILE A 264 -38.65 27.51 2.82
CA ILE A 264 -39.27 28.58 2.02
C ILE A 264 -39.05 28.38 0.51
N ILE A 265 -40.14 28.49 -0.26
CA ILE A 265 -40.12 28.64 -1.72
C ILE A 265 -40.74 29.99 -2.09
N GLY A 266 -39.90 30.91 -2.59
CA GLY A 266 -40.26 32.32 -2.79
C GLY A 266 -41.15 32.61 -3.99
N GLY A 267 -40.94 31.92 -5.12
CA GLY A 267 -41.74 32.11 -6.34
C GLY A 267 -41.50 33.45 -7.06
N GLU A 268 -40.31 34.05 -6.93
CA GLU A 268 -39.90 35.22 -7.73
C GLU A 268 -39.92 34.92 -9.25
N LYS A 269 -39.61 33.66 -9.58
CA LYS A 269 -39.76 33.06 -10.90
C LYS A 269 -40.69 31.86 -10.77
N LEU A 270 -41.48 31.60 -11.81
CA LEU A 270 -42.46 30.50 -11.84
C LEU A 270 -42.27 29.63 -13.10
N VAL A 271 -42.37 28.31 -12.94
CA VAL A 271 -42.41 27.35 -14.05
C VAL A 271 -43.69 27.58 -14.85
N HIS A 272 -43.59 27.70 -16.17
CA HIS A 272 -44.70 28.05 -17.06
C HIS A 272 -45.48 29.31 -16.62
N LYS A 273 -44.84 30.23 -15.88
CA LYS A 273 -45.45 31.41 -15.26
C LYS A 273 -46.54 31.12 -14.22
N GLU A 274 -46.68 29.86 -13.79
CA GLU A 274 -47.74 29.45 -12.88
C GLU A 274 -47.20 28.79 -11.61
N TYR A 275 -46.22 27.89 -11.71
CA TYR A 275 -45.85 27.00 -10.61
C TYR A 275 -44.57 27.43 -9.89
N SER A 276 -44.61 27.44 -8.56
CA SER A 276 -43.42 27.58 -7.71
C SER A 276 -42.87 26.23 -7.24
N LEU A 277 -43.73 25.20 -7.18
CA LEU A 277 -43.32 23.81 -7.03
C LEU A 277 -43.96 22.97 -8.13
N PHE A 278 -43.14 22.31 -8.93
CA PHE A 278 -43.62 21.47 -10.04
C PHE A 278 -42.95 20.10 -10.01
N ILE A 279 -43.73 19.07 -9.68
CA ILE A 279 -43.27 17.68 -9.56
C ILE A 279 -44.00 16.84 -10.61
N ALA A 280 -43.29 16.46 -11.68
CA ALA A 280 -43.93 15.75 -12.77
C ALA A 280 -43.06 14.70 -13.47
N ASP A 281 -43.68 13.64 -13.99
CA ASP A 281 -43.01 12.60 -14.78
C ASP A 281 -41.90 11.88 -13.99
N ASN A 282 -42.13 11.67 -12.68
CA ASN A 282 -41.24 10.91 -11.80
C ASN A 282 -41.87 9.54 -11.52
N THR A 283 -41.64 8.58 -12.42
CA THR A 283 -42.35 7.29 -12.46
C THR A 283 -42.25 6.46 -11.17
N ASN A 284 -41.14 6.56 -10.43
CA ASN A 284 -40.87 5.72 -9.25
C ASN A 284 -41.11 6.43 -7.90
N LEU A 285 -41.44 7.73 -7.92
CA LEU A 285 -41.69 8.52 -6.73
C LEU A 285 -42.92 7.97 -6.00
N GLN A 286 -42.78 7.67 -4.71
CA GLN A 286 -43.80 7.05 -3.86
C GLN A 286 -44.16 7.91 -2.64
N GLU A 287 -43.19 8.64 -2.09
CA GLU A 287 -43.38 9.55 -0.95
C GLU A 287 -42.88 10.95 -1.31
N LEU A 288 -43.42 11.97 -0.63
CA LEU A 288 -42.98 13.36 -0.76
C LEU A 288 -41.98 13.71 0.34
N PHE A 289 -42.34 14.64 1.22
CA PHE A 289 -41.54 15.06 2.36
C PHE A 289 -42.07 14.39 3.64
N PRO A 290 -41.23 14.18 4.66
CA PRO A 290 -41.69 13.70 5.97
C PRO A 290 -42.69 14.69 6.60
N GLU A 291 -43.60 14.21 7.43
CA GLU A 291 -44.66 15.05 8.01
C GLU A 291 -44.13 16.25 8.82
N HIS A 292 -43.06 16.04 9.59
CA HIS A 292 -42.41 17.11 10.34
C HIS A 292 -41.77 18.18 9.43
N GLN A 293 -41.44 17.82 8.20
CA GLN A 293 -40.87 18.74 7.22
C GLN A 293 -41.95 19.52 6.50
N MET A 294 -43.03 18.85 6.08
CA MET A 294 -44.18 19.50 5.42
C MET A 294 -44.73 20.66 6.27
N LYS A 295 -44.78 20.49 7.60
CA LYS A 295 -45.25 21.52 8.56
C LYS A 295 -44.38 22.78 8.62
N LYS A 296 -43.12 22.71 8.19
CA LYS A 296 -42.19 23.84 8.19
C LYS A 296 -42.15 24.58 6.86
N MET A 297 -42.73 23.99 5.81
CA MET A 297 -42.65 24.51 4.45
C MET A 297 -43.68 25.61 4.21
N LEU A 298 -43.24 26.69 3.58
CA LEU A 298 -44.05 27.82 3.15
C LEU A 298 -43.77 28.14 1.68
N ILE A 299 -44.82 28.18 0.87
CA ILE A 299 -44.76 28.60 -0.52
C ILE A 299 -45.40 29.98 -0.62
N GLN A 300 -44.57 31.00 -0.89
CA GLN A 300 -44.99 32.40 -0.83
C GLN A 300 -45.82 32.83 -2.04
N LYS A 301 -45.40 32.45 -3.25
CA LYS A 301 -46.04 32.80 -4.52
C LYS A 301 -46.06 31.59 -5.46
N GLY A 302 -46.99 31.59 -6.41
CA GLY A 302 -47.14 30.52 -7.40
C GLY A 302 -48.02 29.35 -6.96
N LYS A 303 -48.27 28.44 -7.91
CA LYS A 303 -49.06 27.23 -7.73
C LYS A 303 -48.18 26.01 -7.45
N VAL A 304 -48.77 24.96 -6.89
CA VAL A 304 -48.18 23.63 -6.78
C VAL A 304 -48.76 22.70 -7.84
N GLY A 305 -47.90 21.96 -8.55
CA GLY A 305 -48.30 21.11 -9.67
C GLY A 305 -47.81 19.66 -9.52
N PHE A 306 -48.71 18.69 -9.64
CA PHE A 306 -48.40 17.24 -9.59
C PHE A 306 -49.01 16.50 -10.79
N HIS A 307 -48.15 15.97 -11.67
CA HIS A 307 -48.59 15.29 -12.90
C HIS A 307 -47.72 14.07 -13.22
N SER A 308 -48.32 12.98 -13.70
CA SER A 308 -47.57 11.80 -14.18
C SER A 308 -46.64 11.16 -13.15
N ASN A 309 -46.91 11.29 -11.85
CA ASN A 309 -46.18 10.60 -10.78
C ASN A 309 -46.90 9.29 -10.46
N ARG A 310 -46.71 8.30 -11.34
CA ARG A 310 -47.57 7.12 -11.40
C ARG A 310 -47.58 6.23 -10.15
N LYS A 311 -46.54 6.26 -9.32
CA LYS A 311 -46.46 5.51 -8.04
C LYS A 311 -46.69 6.39 -6.80
N LEU A 312 -46.98 7.68 -6.98
CA LEU A 312 -47.23 8.62 -5.89
C LEU A 312 -48.74 8.73 -5.65
N CYS A 313 -49.20 8.22 -4.51
CA CYS A 313 -50.62 8.19 -4.20
C CYS A 313 -51.22 9.58 -3.91
N LEU A 314 -52.49 9.75 -4.27
CA LEU A 314 -53.20 11.03 -4.17
C LEU A 314 -53.36 11.49 -2.71
N ASP A 315 -53.61 10.58 -1.77
CA ASP A 315 -53.69 10.86 -0.33
C ASP A 315 -52.43 11.53 0.20
N LYS A 316 -51.25 11.12 -0.27
CA LYS A 316 -49.96 11.75 0.07
C LYS A 316 -49.86 13.18 -0.43
N ILE A 317 -50.32 13.43 -1.66
CA ILE A 317 -50.36 14.77 -2.25
C ILE A 317 -51.35 15.67 -1.49
N TYR A 318 -52.55 15.16 -1.19
CA TYR A 318 -53.55 15.92 -0.43
C TYR A 318 -53.12 16.19 1.00
N ASN A 319 -52.45 15.24 1.67
CA ASN A 319 -51.85 15.49 2.99
C ASN A 319 -50.82 16.61 2.92
N PHE A 320 -49.91 16.59 1.94
CA PHE A 320 -48.93 17.67 1.75
C PHE A 320 -49.61 19.04 1.57
N VAL A 321 -50.60 19.11 0.68
CA VAL A 321 -51.36 20.35 0.43
C VAL A 321 -52.08 20.84 1.68
N HIS A 322 -52.64 19.93 2.48
CA HIS A 322 -53.29 20.26 3.75
C HIS A 322 -52.29 20.87 4.75
N GLN A 323 -51.07 20.31 4.87
CA GLN A 323 -50.03 20.86 5.76
C GLN A 323 -49.54 22.25 5.34
N LEU A 324 -49.67 22.62 4.06
CA LEU A 324 -49.37 23.97 3.56
C LEU A 324 -50.46 25.01 3.88
N ASN A 325 -51.54 24.64 4.58
CA ASN A 325 -52.71 25.48 4.87
C ASN A 325 -53.44 26.02 3.63
N TYR A 326 -53.40 25.32 2.50
CA TYR A 326 -54.15 25.68 1.28
C TYR A 326 -55.60 25.18 1.32
N THR A 327 -56.34 25.50 2.38
CA THR A 327 -57.68 24.96 2.66
C THR A 327 -58.83 25.88 2.24
N SER A 328 -58.56 27.10 1.76
CA SER A 328 -59.58 28.04 1.30
C SER A 328 -59.94 27.87 -0.19
N GLN A 329 -61.13 28.33 -0.60
CA GLN A 329 -61.59 28.26 -2.01
C GLN A 329 -60.71 29.11 -2.96
N LEU A 330 -60.06 30.17 -2.44
CA LEU A 330 -59.05 30.98 -3.14
C LEU A 330 -57.71 30.25 -3.27
N ASP A 331 -57.36 29.41 -2.29
CA ASP A 331 -56.14 28.59 -2.33
C ASP A 331 -56.28 27.33 -3.20
N ASN A 332 -57.49 26.83 -3.43
CA ASN A 332 -57.73 25.75 -4.42
C ASN A 332 -57.31 26.13 -5.85
N GLN A 333 -57.31 27.42 -6.20
CA GLN A 333 -56.76 27.89 -7.49
C GLN A 333 -55.23 27.81 -7.55
N ARG A 334 -54.55 27.63 -6.41
CA ARG A 334 -53.09 27.47 -6.30
C ARG A 334 -52.64 26.00 -6.42
N ILE A 335 -53.56 25.06 -6.60
CA ILE A 335 -53.27 23.64 -6.69
C ILE A 335 -53.65 23.12 -8.07
N ASN A 336 -52.73 22.42 -8.75
CA ASN A 336 -53.00 21.70 -9.99
C ASN A 336 -52.56 20.24 -9.84
N ILE A 337 -53.53 19.34 -9.66
CA ILE A 337 -53.29 17.90 -9.46
C ILE A 337 -54.10 17.14 -10.50
N SER A 338 -53.46 16.22 -11.22
CA SER A 338 -54.13 15.32 -12.14
C SER A 338 -54.47 13.98 -11.47
N ASN A 339 -55.75 13.71 -11.24
CA ASN A 339 -56.21 12.49 -10.57
C ASN A 339 -55.96 11.21 -11.39
N SER A 340 -55.89 11.32 -12.72
CA SER A 340 -55.69 10.16 -13.62
C SER A 340 -54.23 9.80 -13.86
N SER A 341 -53.28 10.68 -13.50
CA SER A 341 -51.85 10.50 -13.79
C SER A 341 -50.96 10.35 -12.55
N ASN A 342 -51.54 10.41 -11.35
CA ASN A 342 -50.83 10.18 -10.09
C ASN A 342 -51.39 8.93 -9.39
N GLY A 343 -50.53 8.06 -8.88
CA GLY A 343 -50.92 6.86 -8.11
C GLY A 343 -51.59 5.75 -8.93
N ASN A 344 -51.52 5.79 -10.25
CA ASN A 344 -52.21 4.85 -11.15
C ASN A 344 -51.42 3.55 -11.47
N LEU A 345 -50.21 3.38 -10.94
CA LEU A 345 -49.40 2.15 -11.08
C LEU A 345 -49.13 1.44 -9.74
N ILE A 346 -49.76 1.86 -8.64
CA ILE A 346 -49.64 1.18 -7.35
C ILE A 346 -50.96 1.22 -6.58
N PRO A 347 -51.34 0.14 -5.88
CA PRO A 347 -52.49 0.18 -4.97
C PRO A 347 -52.19 1.06 -3.75
N CYS A 348 -52.93 2.16 -3.60
CA CYS A 348 -52.68 3.14 -2.53
C CYS A 348 -53.16 2.70 -1.14
N LYS A 349 -54.06 1.71 -1.05
CA LYS A 349 -54.39 1.09 0.23
C LYS A 349 -53.35 0.03 0.54
N SER A 350 -52.72 0.12 1.71
CA SER A 350 -51.71 -0.83 2.17
C SER A 350 -52.21 -1.67 3.35
N MET A 351 -51.91 -2.97 3.33
CA MET A 351 -52.08 -3.93 4.42
C MET A 351 -50.71 -4.27 5.03
N THR A 352 -50.64 -4.41 6.35
CA THR A 352 -49.41 -4.84 7.02
C THR A 352 -49.38 -6.35 7.21
N LEU A 353 -48.33 -7.01 6.72
CA LEU A 353 -48.08 -8.43 6.97
C LEU A 353 -47.27 -8.62 8.26
N GLN A 354 -47.55 -9.69 9.03
CA GLN A 354 -46.76 -10.06 10.20
C GLN A 354 -45.54 -10.88 9.78
N LEU A 355 -44.37 -10.57 10.36
CA LEU A 355 -43.08 -11.17 10.02
C LEU A 355 -42.44 -11.86 11.24
N VAL A 356 -42.02 -13.10 11.07
CA VAL A 356 -41.31 -13.91 12.07
C VAL A 356 -39.97 -14.34 11.47
N LEU A 357 -38.89 -14.17 12.25
CA LEU A 357 -37.52 -14.41 11.80
C LEU A 357 -36.83 -15.42 12.73
N SER A 358 -36.07 -16.34 12.15
CA SER A 358 -35.15 -17.23 12.86
C SER A 358 -33.81 -17.25 12.13
N TYR A 359 -32.69 -17.06 12.81
CA TYR A 359 -31.40 -16.84 12.14
C TYR A 359 -30.23 -17.58 12.80
N THR A 360 -29.21 -17.85 12.01
CA THR A 360 -27.91 -18.40 12.41
C THR A 360 -26.81 -17.35 12.19
N ASN A 361 -25.55 -17.77 12.18
CA ASN A 361 -24.41 -16.93 11.82
C ASN A 361 -24.35 -16.60 10.32
N SER A 362 -25.00 -17.38 9.45
CA SER A 362 -24.87 -17.26 7.98
C SER A 362 -26.16 -17.44 7.19
N ALA A 363 -27.27 -17.76 7.85
CA ALA A 363 -28.56 -17.95 7.22
C ALA A 363 -29.69 -17.32 8.05
N LEU A 364 -30.76 -16.95 7.37
CA LEU A 364 -31.99 -16.43 7.97
C LEU A 364 -33.18 -17.20 7.38
N LEU A 365 -34.00 -17.79 8.22
CA LEU A 365 -35.32 -18.31 7.91
C LEU A 365 -36.38 -17.23 8.18
N VAL A 366 -37.25 -16.99 7.20
CA VAL A 366 -38.23 -15.91 7.15
C VAL A 366 -39.62 -16.51 6.98
N HIS A 367 -40.55 -16.17 7.86
CA HIS A 367 -41.95 -16.58 7.75
C HIS A 367 -42.87 -15.37 7.89
N TRP A 368 -43.94 -15.28 7.09
CA TRP A 368 -44.89 -14.16 7.15
C TRP A 368 -46.36 -14.59 7.05
N SER A 369 -47.28 -13.71 7.45
CA SER A 369 -48.72 -13.91 7.28
C SER A 369 -49.15 -13.80 5.81
N SER A 370 -50.17 -14.54 5.39
CA SER A 370 -50.67 -14.52 4.01
C SER A 370 -51.34 -13.19 3.63
N TYR A 371 -51.19 -12.79 2.37
CA TYR A 371 -51.89 -11.68 1.72
C TYR A 371 -53.39 -11.99 1.61
N GLN A 372 -54.22 -11.11 2.17
CA GLN A 372 -55.67 -11.23 2.16
C GLN A 372 -56.25 -10.25 1.13
N SER A 373 -56.89 -10.77 0.09
CA SER A 373 -57.53 -9.97 -0.95
C SER A 373 -58.84 -10.61 -1.39
N SER A 374 -59.76 -9.78 -1.87
CA SER A 374 -61.04 -10.25 -2.43
C SER A 374 -60.87 -11.12 -3.68
N ASP A 375 -59.76 -10.95 -4.41
CA ASP A 375 -59.38 -11.79 -5.55
C ASP A 375 -57.98 -12.36 -5.29
N SER A 376 -57.90 -13.67 -5.09
CA SER A 376 -56.64 -14.38 -4.81
C SER A 376 -55.67 -14.38 -5.99
N ARG A 377 -56.14 -14.10 -7.21
CA ARG A 377 -55.30 -14.00 -8.42
C ARG A 377 -54.51 -12.70 -8.49
N ASN A 378 -54.82 -11.74 -7.62
CA ASN A 378 -54.10 -10.47 -7.56
C ASN A 378 -52.66 -10.63 -7.05
N LEU A 379 -52.35 -11.69 -6.30
CA LEU A 379 -51.00 -11.97 -5.81
C LEU A 379 -50.20 -12.70 -6.89
N ILE A 380 -49.06 -12.14 -7.26
CA ILE A 380 -48.11 -12.77 -8.19
C ILE A 380 -47.11 -13.61 -7.39
N HIS A 381 -46.38 -12.97 -6.47
CA HIS A 381 -45.43 -13.61 -5.56
C HIS A 381 -45.09 -12.68 -4.38
N TYR A 382 -44.28 -13.14 -3.42
CA TYR A 382 -43.67 -12.28 -2.40
C TYR A 382 -42.23 -11.95 -2.76
N ALA A 383 -41.77 -10.77 -2.38
CA ALA A 383 -40.41 -10.29 -2.54
C ALA A 383 -39.80 -10.06 -1.15
N ILE A 384 -38.78 -10.83 -0.80
CA ILE A 384 -38.01 -10.63 0.43
C ILE A 384 -36.91 -9.62 0.11
N ASN A 385 -36.91 -8.51 0.84
CA ASN A 385 -35.95 -7.42 0.67
C ASN A 385 -35.12 -7.30 1.94
N TYR A 386 -33.81 -7.44 1.82
CA TYR A 386 -32.89 -7.28 2.96
C TYR A 386 -31.63 -6.51 2.55
N LYS A 387 -31.04 -5.80 3.52
CA LYS A 387 -29.76 -5.09 3.34
C LYS A 387 -29.03 -4.87 4.66
N GLU A 388 -27.71 -4.74 4.59
CA GLU A 388 -26.88 -4.24 5.70
C GLU A 388 -27.11 -2.72 5.82
N PRO A 389 -27.70 -2.21 6.92
CA PRO A 389 -28.05 -0.80 7.03
C PRO A 389 -26.78 0.01 7.37
N ILE A 390 -26.21 0.70 6.38
CA ILE A 390 -25.02 1.54 6.58
C ILE A 390 -25.36 2.84 7.34
N ARG A 391 -26.60 3.37 7.20
CA ARG A 391 -27.31 4.38 8.04
C ARG A 391 -28.71 4.67 7.44
N ASP A 392 -29.73 4.88 8.28
CA ASP A 392 -31.15 5.23 8.01
C ASP A 392 -31.91 4.62 6.81
N ILE A 393 -33.13 4.15 7.09
CA ILE A 393 -33.84 3.12 6.31
C ILE A 393 -34.35 3.56 4.93
N PHE A 394 -34.44 4.84 4.61
CA PHE A 394 -35.00 5.29 3.34
C PHE A 394 -34.01 5.38 2.17
N GLN A 395 -32.78 4.88 2.35
CA GLN A 395 -31.87 4.63 1.23
C GLN A 395 -32.54 3.65 0.27
N GLY A 396 -32.57 4.01 -1.02
CA GLY A 396 -33.40 3.43 -2.06
C GLY A 396 -33.48 1.90 -2.10
N ARG A 397 -34.50 1.39 -2.82
CA ARG A 397 -34.74 -0.06 -3.05
C ARG A 397 -33.64 -0.75 -3.88
N ASP A 398 -32.38 -0.47 -3.61
CA ASP A 398 -31.24 -1.34 -3.91
C ASP A 398 -31.14 -2.43 -2.82
N ALA A 399 -32.29 -3.02 -2.45
CA ALA A 399 -32.34 -4.18 -1.58
C ALA A 399 -32.16 -5.43 -2.43
N CYS A 400 -31.41 -6.42 -1.94
CA CYS A 400 -31.33 -7.72 -2.60
C CYS A 400 -32.73 -8.34 -2.58
N VAL A 401 -33.32 -8.56 -3.76
CA VAL A 401 -34.64 -9.20 -3.90
C VAL A 401 -34.44 -10.68 -4.11
N PHE A 402 -34.91 -11.49 -3.16
CA PHE A 402 -34.90 -12.94 -3.23
C PHE A 402 -36.30 -13.45 -3.59
N PHE A 403 -36.41 -14.38 -4.54
CA PHE A 403 -37.68 -14.71 -5.18
C PHE A 403 -38.25 -16.09 -4.88
N GLU A 404 -37.57 -17.00 -4.15
CA GLU A 404 -38.00 -18.40 -4.21
C GLU A 404 -37.77 -19.31 -2.98
N MET A 405 -37.30 -18.78 -1.84
CA MET A 405 -37.22 -19.59 -0.60
C MET A 405 -37.53 -18.75 0.64
N ASP A 406 -38.09 -19.42 1.65
CA ASP A 406 -38.23 -18.93 3.02
C ASP A 406 -36.87 -18.74 3.72
N ALA A 407 -35.74 -18.90 3.01
CA ALA A 407 -34.39 -18.82 3.56
C ALA A 407 -33.51 -17.84 2.76
N VAL A 408 -32.79 -16.97 3.48
CA VAL A 408 -31.82 -16.01 2.95
C VAL A 408 -30.42 -16.42 3.39
N TYR A 409 -29.52 -16.65 2.43
CA TYR A 409 -28.13 -17.03 2.64
C TYR A 409 -27.30 -16.71 1.37
N PRO A 410 -25.97 -16.53 1.48
CA PRO A 410 -25.17 -16.42 2.71
C PRO A 410 -25.20 -15.00 3.31
N LEU A 411 -25.36 -14.91 4.63
CA LEU A 411 -25.25 -13.68 5.42
C LEU A 411 -23.88 -13.60 6.13
N LYS A 412 -23.44 -12.38 6.44
CA LYS A 412 -22.24 -12.17 7.27
C LYS A 412 -22.56 -12.45 8.74
N PRO A 413 -21.67 -13.12 9.50
CA PRO A 413 -21.82 -13.27 10.95
C PRO A 413 -21.79 -11.94 11.70
N PHE A 414 -22.42 -11.90 12.87
CA PHE A 414 -22.46 -10.73 13.75
C PHE A 414 -22.72 -9.39 13.03
N THR A 415 -23.63 -9.41 12.06
CA THR A 415 -23.91 -8.26 11.20
C THR A 415 -25.38 -7.89 11.33
N LYS A 416 -25.65 -6.60 11.51
CA LYS A 416 -27.02 -6.07 11.58
C LYS A 416 -27.60 -6.02 10.17
N TYR A 417 -28.82 -6.51 10.01
CA TYR A 417 -29.58 -6.46 8.76
C TYR A 417 -30.93 -5.82 8.99
N ALA A 418 -31.42 -5.09 7.98
CA ALA A 418 -32.80 -4.64 7.87
C ALA A 418 -33.52 -5.54 6.85
N ILE A 419 -34.73 -5.98 7.15
CA ILE A 419 -35.52 -6.84 6.27
C ILE A 419 -36.99 -6.42 6.25
N TYR A 420 -37.63 -6.56 5.09
CA TYR A 420 -39.07 -6.52 4.94
C TYR A 420 -39.52 -7.42 3.79
N VAL A 421 -40.76 -7.92 3.86
CA VAL A 421 -41.39 -8.71 2.81
C VAL A 421 -42.48 -7.87 2.16
N GLN A 422 -42.53 -7.86 0.84
CA GLN A 422 -43.54 -7.15 0.06
C GLN A 422 -44.30 -8.13 -0.84
N ALA A 423 -45.63 -8.05 -0.83
CA ALA A 423 -46.46 -8.75 -1.81
C ALA A 423 -46.38 -8.01 -3.16
N VAL A 424 -45.99 -8.73 -4.21
CA VAL A 424 -46.01 -8.23 -5.58
C VAL A 424 -47.36 -8.62 -6.20
N THR A 425 -48.15 -7.62 -6.55
CA THR A 425 -49.52 -7.79 -7.02
C THR A 425 -49.70 -7.31 -8.46
N LEU A 426 -50.79 -7.75 -9.11
CA LEU A 426 -51.23 -7.20 -10.40
C LEU A 426 -51.55 -5.69 -10.31
N GLN A 427 -51.51 -4.98 -11.44
CA GLN A 427 -51.74 -3.54 -11.50
C GLN A 427 -53.14 -3.13 -11.02
N ASP A 428 -54.15 -3.97 -11.27
CA ASP A 428 -55.54 -3.72 -10.89
C ASP A 428 -55.85 -4.11 -9.43
N ALA A 429 -54.84 -4.53 -8.67
CA ALA A 429 -55.03 -4.86 -7.26
C ALA A 429 -55.50 -3.63 -6.48
N THR A 430 -56.43 -3.83 -5.55
CA THR A 430 -57.01 -2.75 -4.75
C THR A 430 -56.20 -2.47 -3.48
N VAL A 431 -55.40 -3.44 -3.03
CA VAL A 431 -54.64 -3.39 -1.77
C VAL A 431 -53.23 -3.93 -2.01
N SER A 432 -52.22 -3.15 -1.64
CA SER A 432 -50.83 -3.58 -1.56
C SER A 432 -50.55 -4.16 -0.16
N ALA A 433 -49.56 -5.04 -0.01
CA ALA A 433 -49.19 -5.52 1.32
C ALA A 433 -47.69 -5.59 1.52
N MET A 434 -47.25 -5.18 2.70
CA MET A 434 -45.84 -5.22 3.11
C MET A 434 -45.71 -5.43 4.61
N THR A 435 -44.61 -6.02 5.06
CA THR A 435 -44.29 -6.08 6.49
C THR A 435 -43.71 -4.74 6.95
N ASN A 436 -43.74 -4.49 8.26
CA ASN A 436 -42.88 -3.47 8.83
C ASN A 436 -41.41 -3.87 8.63
N ILE A 437 -40.53 -2.87 8.62
CA ILE A 437 -39.09 -3.09 8.50
C ILE A 437 -38.60 -3.57 9.86
N THR A 438 -38.10 -4.79 9.91
CA THR A 438 -37.56 -5.40 11.11
C THR A 438 -36.04 -5.48 11.01
N TYR A 439 -35.40 -5.46 12.18
CA TYR A 439 -33.95 -5.56 12.28
C TYR A 439 -33.57 -6.79 13.05
N PHE A 440 -32.54 -7.47 12.58
CA PHE A 440 -31.93 -8.59 13.30
C PHE A 440 -30.41 -8.51 13.18
N VAL A 441 -29.72 -9.21 14.07
CA VAL A 441 -28.26 -9.34 14.06
C VAL A 441 -27.97 -10.83 13.97
N THR A 442 -27.22 -11.26 12.96
CA THR A 442 -26.81 -12.66 12.82
C THR A 442 -25.94 -13.09 14.01
N SER A 443 -25.93 -14.40 14.31
CA SER A 443 -25.13 -14.93 15.42
C SER A 443 -23.62 -14.75 15.18
N THR A 444 -22.83 -14.77 16.26
CA THR A 444 -21.37 -14.70 16.17
C THR A 444 -20.78 -15.95 15.50
N TYR A 445 -19.57 -15.82 14.96
CA TYR A 445 -18.79 -16.92 14.38
C TYR A 445 -17.30 -16.73 14.69
N LYS A 446 -16.45 -17.74 14.45
CA LYS A 446 -15.01 -17.63 14.71
C LYS A 446 -14.40 -16.41 13.98
N PRO A 447 -13.54 -15.60 14.64
CA PRO A 447 -12.75 -14.58 13.96
C PRO A 447 -11.89 -15.16 12.84
N THR A 448 -11.52 -14.35 11.86
CA THR A 448 -10.40 -14.67 10.97
C THR A 448 -9.06 -14.49 11.68
N GLU A 449 -7.96 -14.87 11.02
CA GLU A 449 -6.61 -14.61 11.53
C GLU A 449 -6.34 -13.10 11.73
N PRO A 450 -5.52 -12.71 12.73
CA PRO A 450 -4.98 -11.36 12.86
C PRO A 450 -4.18 -10.94 11.62
N LEU A 451 -4.17 -9.64 11.32
CA LEU A 451 -3.48 -9.08 10.15
C LEU A 451 -2.12 -8.51 10.52
N ASP A 452 -1.22 -8.36 9.54
CA ASP A 452 0.06 -7.64 9.66
C ASP A 452 0.85 -8.02 10.93
N LEU A 453 1.04 -9.32 11.14
CA LEU A 453 1.82 -9.85 12.27
C LEU A 453 3.31 -9.56 12.04
N GLU A 454 3.89 -8.71 12.89
CA GLU A 454 5.30 -8.30 12.85
C GLU A 454 6.01 -8.68 14.16
N VAL A 455 7.27 -9.07 14.05
CA VAL A 455 8.13 -9.39 15.19
C VAL A 455 9.45 -8.65 15.05
N PHE A 456 9.91 -8.07 16.16
CA PHE A 456 11.22 -7.44 16.25
C PHE A 456 11.82 -7.72 17.62
N SER A 457 13.16 -7.78 17.69
CA SER A 457 13.89 -8.03 18.92
C SER A 457 14.56 -6.74 19.39
N PRO A 458 14.09 -6.11 20.49
CA PRO A 458 14.77 -4.95 21.08
C PRO A 458 16.00 -5.36 21.91
N ASP A 459 15.98 -6.57 22.49
CA ASP A 459 16.98 -7.09 23.43
C ASP A 459 17.29 -8.57 23.12
N PRO A 460 18.51 -9.09 23.40
CA PRO A 460 18.86 -10.49 23.16
C PRO A 460 17.93 -11.51 23.84
N HIS A 461 17.20 -11.14 24.89
CA HIS A 461 16.31 -12.04 25.61
C HIS A 461 14.82 -11.70 25.42
N GLU A 462 14.50 -10.80 24.49
CA GLU A 462 13.13 -10.34 24.26
C GLU A 462 12.72 -10.29 22.78
N LEU A 463 11.44 -10.59 22.54
CA LEU A 463 10.76 -10.40 21.26
C LEU A 463 9.49 -9.58 21.47
N THR A 464 9.38 -8.45 20.78
CA THR A 464 8.13 -7.70 20.70
C THR A 464 7.35 -8.14 19.46
N VAL A 465 6.13 -8.59 19.70
CA VAL A 465 5.19 -9.07 18.69
C VAL A 465 4.04 -8.06 18.58
N ARG A 466 3.72 -7.63 17.37
CA ARG A 466 2.60 -6.71 17.10
C ARG A 466 1.75 -7.21 15.93
N TRP A 467 0.46 -6.92 15.97
CA TRP A 467 -0.48 -7.28 14.89
C TRP A 467 -1.58 -6.25 14.76
N LYS A 468 -2.41 -6.39 13.73
CA LYS A 468 -3.68 -5.69 13.57
C LYS A 468 -4.86 -6.64 13.82
N PRO A 469 -6.03 -6.12 14.23
CA PRO A 469 -7.22 -6.92 14.40
C PRO A 469 -7.61 -7.68 13.11
N PRO A 470 -8.34 -8.81 13.22
CA PRO A 470 -8.77 -9.59 12.08
C PRO A 470 -9.64 -8.82 11.09
N LYS A 471 -9.51 -9.13 9.79
CA LYS A 471 -10.35 -8.54 8.71
C LYS A 471 -11.85 -8.75 8.97
N ALA A 472 -12.23 -9.95 9.40
CA ALA A 472 -13.59 -10.29 9.76
C ALA A 472 -13.62 -10.79 11.22
N PRO A 473 -13.89 -9.91 12.20
CA PRO A 473 -13.90 -10.29 13.60
C PRO A 473 -15.10 -11.19 13.97
N ASN A 474 -16.17 -11.17 13.15
CA ASN A 474 -17.36 -12.04 13.28
C ASN A 474 -18.03 -12.04 14.67
N GLY A 475 -17.81 -10.98 15.44
CA GLY A 475 -18.15 -10.83 16.85
C GLY A 475 -17.25 -9.77 17.49
N ASN A 476 -17.40 -9.57 18.79
CA ASN A 476 -16.50 -8.69 19.53
C ASN A 476 -15.25 -9.47 19.96
N VAL A 477 -14.08 -9.09 19.43
CA VAL A 477 -12.79 -9.69 19.83
C VAL A 477 -12.42 -9.15 21.21
N THR A 478 -12.23 -10.05 22.17
CA THR A 478 -11.97 -9.67 23.57
C THR A 478 -10.52 -9.84 23.97
N HIS A 479 -9.85 -10.87 23.45
CA HIS A 479 -8.44 -11.14 23.71
C HIS A 479 -7.83 -11.92 22.55
N TYR A 480 -6.50 -11.93 22.55
CA TYR A 480 -5.66 -12.72 21.68
C TYR A 480 -4.91 -13.76 22.52
N LYS A 481 -4.64 -14.90 21.91
CA LYS A 481 -3.75 -15.93 22.45
C LYS A 481 -2.49 -15.93 21.60
N VAL A 482 -1.36 -15.69 22.24
CA VAL A 482 -0.04 -15.74 21.62
C VAL A 482 0.66 -16.99 22.08
N PHE A 483 1.06 -17.83 21.15
CA PHE A 483 1.86 -19.01 21.40
C PHE A 483 3.25 -18.82 20.83
N TYR A 484 4.26 -19.31 21.53
CA TYR A 484 5.62 -19.29 21.03
C TYR A 484 6.39 -20.54 21.47
N GLN A 485 7.29 -20.97 20.60
CA GLN A 485 8.17 -22.11 20.86
C GLN A 485 9.50 -21.93 20.12
N PRO A 486 10.62 -22.40 20.70
CA PRO A 486 11.91 -22.35 20.03
C PRO A 486 11.89 -23.22 18.77
N GLN A 487 12.52 -22.74 17.70
CA GLN A 487 12.68 -23.47 16.46
C GLN A 487 13.92 -24.36 16.56
N THR A 488 13.75 -25.66 16.37
CA THR A 488 14.88 -26.58 16.29
C THR A 488 15.65 -26.34 15.00
N SER A 489 16.89 -25.84 15.13
CA SER A 489 17.78 -25.69 13.98
C SER A 489 18.38 -27.05 13.62
N SER A 490 18.26 -27.46 12.34
CA SER A 490 18.96 -28.66 11.87
C SER A 490 20.47 -28.40 11.84
N THR A 491 21.23 -29.02 12.74
CA THR A 491 22.70 -28.94 12.73
C THR A 491 23.32 -29.71 11.56
N ASN A 492 22.53 -30.59 10.93
CA ASN A 492 22.91 -31.38 9.76
C ASN A 492 23.34 -30.49 8.59
N GLY A 493 24.66 -30.39 8.39
CA GLY A 493 25.28 -29.65 7.28
C GLY A 493 26.35 -28.65 7.75
N PHE A 494 26.17 -28.02 8.92
CA PHE A 494 27.15 -27.05 9.46
C PHE A 494 28.39 -27.75 10.02
N GLU A 495 28.24 -28.92 10.63
CA GLU A 495 29.35 -29.67 11.23
C GLU A 495 30.34 -30.27 10.20
N GLN A 496 29.91 -30.41 8.93
CA GLN A 496 30.71 -31.00 7.86
C GLN A 496 31.51 -29.96 7.06
N ARG A 497 31.15 -28.67 7.13
CA ARG A 497 31.78 -27.61 6.35
C ARG A 497 33.04 -27.07 7.02
N ASP A 498 34.09 -26.85 6.22
CA ASP A 498 35.33 -26.19 6.68
C ASP A 498 35.20 -24.66 6.53
N PHE A 499 34.74 -24.00 7.59
CA PHE A 499 34.56 -22.54 7.64
C PHE A 499 35.87 -21.74 7.60
N CYS A 500 37.03 -22.40 7.70
CA CYS A 500 38.32 -21.76 7.52
C CYS A 500 38.69 -21.59 6.05
N LYS A 501 38.32 -22.56 5.20
CA LYS A 501 38.53 -22.48 3.74
C LYS A 501 37.41 -21.74 3.02
N ASP A 502 36.19 -21.89 3.51
CA ASP A 502 34.99 -21.35 2.89
C ASP A 502 34.17 -20.53 3.90
N PRO A 503 34.46 -19.22 4.03
CA PRO A 503 33.80 -18.35 5.00
C PRO A 503 32.33 -18.08 4.62
N MET A 504 31.45 -17.98 5.62
CA MET A 504 30.08 -17.51 5.37
C MET A 504 30.08 -16.05 4.91
N VAL A 505 29.44 -15.77 3.78
CA VAL A 505 29.15 -14.41 3.33
C VAL A 505 27.93 -13.91 4.11
N ILE A 506 28.17 -13.14 5.17
CA ILE A 506 27.08 -12.44 5.87
C ILE A 506 26.65 -11.27 4.97
N THR A 507 25.58 -11.45 4.20
CA THR A 507 24.92 -10.35 3.51
C THR A 507 24.38 -9.39 4.58
N LYS A 508 24.91 -8.16 4.62
CA LYS A 508 24.52 -7.10 5.56
C LYS A 508 23.08 -6.56 5.36
N ASP A 509 22.21 -7.32 4.70
CA ASP A 509 20.84 -6.90 4.37
C ASP A 509 19.80 -7.25 5.45
N VAL A 510 20.18 -7.93 6.54
CA VAL A 510 19.23 -8.35 7.60
C VAL A 510 19.26 -7.43 8.85
N GLN A 511 20.16 -6.44 8.94
CA GLN A 511 20.24 -5.49 10.06
C GLN A 511 19.94 -4.04 9.69
N LYS A 512 18.92 -3.81 8.86
CA LYS A 512 18.21 -2.52 8.89
C LYS A 512 16.83 -2.76 9.50
N GLN A 513 16.69 -2.37 10.78
CA GLN A 513 15.38 -1.96 11.28
C GLN A 513 14.77 -0.95 10.30
N PRO A 514 13.44 -0.97 10.09
CA PRO A 514 12.79 0.04 9.28
C PRO A 514 12.84 1.37 10.04
N GLU A 515 13.82 2.20 9.73
CA GLU A 515 13.66 3.64 9.91
C GLU A 515 12.43 4.04 9.11
N VAL A 516 11.42 4.57 9.80
CA VAL A 516 10.26 5.22 9.21
C VAL A 516 10.75 6.35 8.32
N LYS A 517 10.88 6.08 7.02
CA LYS A 517 11.02 7.10 5.99
C LYS A 517 9.65 7.38 5.40
N ILE A 518 9.12 8.52 5.82
CA ILE A 518 7.96 9.15 5.22
C ILE A 518 8.35 9.57 3.80
N GLU A 519 7.61 8.99 2.84
CA GLU A 519 7.29 9.46 1.50
C GLU A 519 8.34 9.53 0.36
N ASN A 520 7.79 9.16 -0.81
CA ASN A 520 8.15 9.57 -2.18
C ASN A 520 9.25 8.80 -2.92
N ALA A 521 8.88 7.65 -3.49
CA ALA A 521 9.50 7.15 -4.71
C ALA A 521 8.48 6.40 -5.59
N LYS A 522 7.72 7.15 -6.39
CA LYS A 522 7.23 6.67 -7.68
C LYS A 522 7.91 7.53 -8.76
N ILE A 523 8.41 6.85 -9.78
CA ILE A 523 8.74 7.29 -11.15
C ILE A 523 10.24 7.27 -11.52
N LYS A 524 10.52 6.43 -12.53
CA LYS A 524 11.73 6.16 -13.34
C LYS A 524 12.45 4.87 -12.89
N THR A 525 12.44 3.77 -13.63
CA THR A 525 12.49 3.69 -15.11
C THR A 525 12.04 2.30 -15.58
N GLU A 526 10.89 2.22 -16.23
CA GLU A 526 10.63 1.26 -17.31
C GLU A 526 10.55 2.05 -18.60
N THR A 527 11.58 2.00 -19.43
CA THR A 527 11.44 1.84 -20.89
C THR A 527 12.80 1.53 -21.50
N ALA A 528 13.02 0.25 -21.83
CA ALA A 528 13.41 -0.19 -23.18
C ALA A 528 13.96 -1.62 -23.13
N LEU A 529 13.09 -2.59 -23.45
CA LEU A 529 13.39 -3.66 -24.42
C LEU A 529 12.07 -4.30 -24.83
N GLN A 530 11.54 -3.81 -25.94
CA GLN A 530 10.57 -4.52 -26.76
C GLN A 530 11.30 -5.22 -27.91
N SER A 531 10.68 -6.31 -28.35
CA SER A 531 10.93 -7.17 -29.51
C SER A 531 11.88 -8.36 -29.28
N GLU A 532 11.59 -9.58 -29.74
CA GLU A 532 10.37 -10.15 -30.35
C GLU A 532 10.55 -11.67 -30.50
N HIS A 533 9.43 -12.42 -30.46
CA HIS A 533 9.22 -13.82 -30.89
C HIS A 533 9.66 -15.00 -29.98
N GLY A 534 8.76 -15.40 -29.07
CA GLY A 534 8.62 -16.73 -28.45
C GLY A 534 7.14 -17.02 -28.13
N PRO A 535 6.67 -18.29 -28.13
CA PRO A 535 5.26 -18.63 -28.25
C PRO A 535 4.43 -18.24 -27.01
N GLN A 536 3.22 -17.75 -27.27
CA GLN A 536 2.27 -17.23 -26.31
C GLN A 536 1.98 -18.21 -25.16
N CYS A 537 2.47 -17.90 -23.96
CA CYS A 537 1.75 -18.26 -22.74
C CYS A 537 0.53 -17.34 -22.62
N CYS A 538 -0.66 -17.91 -22.48
CA CYS A 538 -1.85 -17.13 -22.12
C CYS A 538 -1.63 -16.51 -20.74
N SER A 539 -1.75 -15.18 -20.64
CA SER A 539 -1.78 -14.49 -19.35
C SER A 539 -3.01 -14.98 -18.57
N CYS A 540 -2.79 -15.50 -17.36
CA CYS A 540 -3.89 -15.72 -16.42
C CYS A 540 -4.65 -14.40 -16.23
N GLN A 541 -5.98 -14.46 -16.18
CA GLN A 541 -6.79 -13.29 -15.87
C GLN A 541 -6.34 -12.76 -14.50
N MET A 542 -6.07 -11.44 -14.46
CA MET A 542 -5.80 -10.72 -13.21
C MET A 542 -6.87 -11.07 -12.18
N SER A 543 -6.49 -11.26 -10.92
CA SER A 543 -7.49 -11.51 -9.87
C SER A 543 -8.47 -10.33 -9.80
N GLU A 544 -9.72 -10.58 -9.39
CA GLU A 544 -10.71 -9.50 -9.27
C GLU A 544 -10.27 -8.41 -8.28
N GLU A 545 -9.44 -8.75 -7.27
CA GLU A 545 -8.83 -7.76 -6.38
C GLU A 545 -7.78 -6.88 -7.08
N GLU A 546 -6.93 -7.46 -7.93
CA GLU A 546 -5.95 -6.68 -8.70
C GLU A 546 -6.62 -5.78 -9.75
N LYS A 547 -7.70 -6.26 -10.34
CA LYS A 547 -8.53 -5.51 -11.29
C LYS A 547 -9.21 -4.32 -10.61
N GLN A 548 -9.82 -4.53 -9.45
CA GLN A 548 -10.41 -3.45 -8.65
C GLN A 548 -9.36 -2.42 -8.20
N LYS A 549 -8.17 -2.87 -7.79
CA LYS A 549 -7.08 -1.97 -7.38
C LYS A 549 -6.57 -1.13 -8.56
N LYS A 550 -6.47 -1.73 -9.75
CA LYS A 550 -6.06 -1.04 -10.98
C LYS A 550 -7.15 -0.09 -11.50
N GLU A 551 -8.42 -0.47 -11.42
CA GLU A 551 -9.55 0.41 -11.73
C GLU A 551 -9.60 1.61 -10.76
N ALA A 552 -9.42 1.38 -9.46
CA ALA A 552 -9.37 2.45 -8.47
C ALA A 552 -8.18 3.40 -8.69
N LEU A 553 -7.02 2.88 -9.10
CA LEU A 553 -5.85 3.73 -9.43
C LEU A 553 -6.08 4.54 -10.71
N LEU A 554 -6.61 3.90 -11.76
CA LEU A 554 -6.95 4.55 -13.02
C LEU A 554 -8.01 5.64 -12.82
N GLN A 555 -9.00 5.39 -11.96
CA GLN A 555 -10.02 6.36 -11.62
C GLN A 555 -9.42 7.61 -10.95
N LYS A 556 -8.41 7.44 -10.08
CA LYS A 556 -7.70 8.57 -9.45
C LYS A 556 -6.93 9.41 -10.48
N ASP A 557 -6.25 8.75 -11.41
CA ASP A 557 -5.51 9.45 -12.46
C ASP A 557 -6.45 10.21 -13.41
N ILE A 558 -7.60 9.62 -13.77
CA ILE A 558 -8.63 10.29 -14.58
C ILE A 558 -9.19 11.51 -13.86
N ILE A 559 -9.52 11.40 -12.56
CA ILE A 559 -10.03 12.53 -11.77
C ILE A 559 -9.00 13.66 -11.74
N PHE A 560 -7.72 13.33 -11.51
CA PHE A 560 -6.65 14.33 -11.51
C PHE A 560 -6.46 15.02 -12.87
N GLU A 561 -6.48 14.26 -13.97
CA GLU A 561 -6.39 14.82 -15.32
C GLU A 561 -7.60 15.70 -15.66
N ASP A 562 -8.81 15.28 -15.30
CA ASP A 562 -10.03 16.07 -15.50
C ASP A 562 -10.02 17.36 -14.68
N ASP A 563 -9.58 17.31 -13.42
CA ASP A 563 -9.42 18.48 -12.56
C ASP A 563 -8.39 19.46 -13.16
N LEU A 564 -7.24 18.94 -13.61
CA LEU A 564 -6.20 19.75 -14.26
C LEU A 564 -6.71 20.37 -15.56
N HIS A 565 -7.40 19.60 -16.39
CA HIS A 565 -8.01 20.08 -17.63
C HIS A 565 -9.07 21.16 -17.37
N SER A 566 -9.86 21.02 -16.30
CA SER A 566 -10.88 22.01 -15.93
C SER A 566 -10.29 23.37 -15.52
N VAL A 567 -9.09 23.37 -14.92
CA VAL A 567 -8.37 24.58 -14.50
C VAL A 567 -7.64 25.24 -15.68
N ILE A 568 -7.00 24.45 -16.55
CA ILE A 568 -6.18 24.95 -17.65
C ILE A 568 -7.04 25.40 -18.85
N TYR A 569 -8.06 24.62 -19.22
CA TYR A 569 -8.88 24.88 -20.41
C TYR A 569 -10.16 25.64 -20.06
N THR A 570 -10.07 26.96 -20.00
CA THR A 570 -11.26 27.82 -19.93
C THR A 570 -11.91 27.97 -21.32
N LYS A 571 -13.20 27.64 -21.44
CA LYS A 571 -13.94 27.84 -22.70
C LYS A 571 -14.09 29.34 -22.99
N GLN A 572 -13.40 29.84 -24.02
CA GLN A 572 -13.70 31.16 -24.59
C GLN A 572 -14.98 31.07 -25.41
N TRP A 573 -16.06 31.66 -24.92
CA TRP A 573 -17.21 31.97 -25.75
C TRP A 573 -16.84 33.17 -26.62
N THR A 574 -16.60 32.95 -27.91
CA THR A 574 -16.54 34.05 -28.87
C THR A 574 -17.92 34.70 -28.96
N LYS A 575 -17.96 36.03 -28.98
CA LYS A 575 -19.19 36.85 -28.99
C LYS A 575 -20.01 36.73 -30.28
N ASP A 576 -19.64 35.85 -31.20
CA ASP A 576 -20.30 35.66 -32.50
C ASP A 576 -21.45 34.64 -32.46
N CYS A 577 -21.65 33.94 -31.33
CA CYS A 577 -22.88 33.15 -31.09
C CYS A 577 -23.95 33.93 -30.32
N ALA A 578 -24.15 35.20 -30.70
CA ALA A 578 -25.28 36.01 -30.27
C ALA A 578 -25.86 36.77 -31.47
N ILE A 579 -26.22 36.06 -32.53
CA ILE A 579 -27.09 36.58 -33.59
C ILE A 579 -28.19 35.56 -33.83
N GLY A 580 -29.43 36.03 -33.76
CA GLY A 580 -30.62 35.24 -33.51
C GLY A 580 -30.96 34.20 -34.57
N LEU A 581 -31.49 33.09 -34.09
CA LEU A 581 -32.40 32.22 -34.85
C LEU A 581 -33.56 31.82 -33.94
N THR A 582 -34.66 32.55 -34.09
CA THR A 582 -36.01 32.08 -33.81
C THR A 582 -36.46 31.17 -34.96
N PHE A 583 -36.70 29.88 -34.72
CA PHE A 583 -37.65 28.98 -35.42
C PHE A 583 -37.59 27.61 -34.72
N THR A 584 -38.61 27.18 -33.97
CA THR A 584 -39.67 26.23 -34.37
C THR A 584 -39.25 25.05 -35.26
N SER A 585 -39.62 23.85 -34.80
CA SER A 585 -39.62 22.51 -35.43
C SER A 585 -38.29 21.78 -35.71
N ILE A 586 -38.16 20.63 -35.04
CA ILE A 586 -37.65 19.31 -35.48
C ILE A 586 -36.60 19.32 -36.62
N ILE A 587 -35.38 18.90 -36.30
CA ILE A 587 -34.59 17.82 -36.95
C ILE A 587 -33.28 17.67 -36.15
N GLN A 588 -32.97 16.44 -35.72
CA GLN A 588 -31.65 16.09 -35.17
C GLN A 588 -30.57 16.19 -36.27
N PRO A 589 -29.35 16.63 -35.93
CA PRO A 589 -28.16 16.06 -36.54
C PRO A 589 -27.30 15.35 -35.50
N LYS A 590 -27.16 14.04 -35.71
CA LYS A 590 -26.08 13.23 -35.16
C LYS A 590 -24.75 13.77 -35.70
N THR A 591 -23.81 14.09 -34.81
CA THR A 591 -22.38 13.89 -35.10
C THR A 591 -21.74 13.09 -33.98
N THR A 592 -21.46 11.86 -34.36
CA THR A 592 -20.70 10.82 -33.68
C THR A 592 -19.25 11.25 -33.43
N ARG A 593 -18.76 11.07 -32.20
CA ARG A 593 -17.39 10.61 -31.98
C ARG A 593 -17.41 9.35 -31.12
N ARG A 594 -16.85 8.29 -31.70
CA ARG A 594 -16.91 6.88 -31.34
C ARG A 594 -16.45 6.61 -29.91
N ARG A 595 -17.35 6.09 -29.07
CA ARG A 595 -17.00 5.09 -28.05
C ARG A 595 -16.74 3.77 -28.78
N ARG A 596 -15.57 3.16 -28.59
CA ARG A 596 -15.37 1.75 -28.95
C ARG A 596 -16.10 0.91 -27.92
N ASN A 597 -17.23 0.33 -28.33
CA ASN A 597 -17.78 -0.88 -27.72
C ASN A 597 -16.97 -2.06 -28.26
N LEU A 598 -16.60 -3.00 -27.37
CA LEU A 598 -16.23 -4.35 -27.74
C LEU A 598 -17.35 -5.27 -27.26
N THR A 599 -18.22 -5.65 -28.20
CA THR A 599 -19.07 -6.84 -28.09
C THR A 599 -18.95 -7.63 -29.39
N ASN A 600 -18.48 -8.86 -29.21
CA ASN A 600 -18.72 -10.10 -29.96
C ASN A 600 -18.12 -10.30 -31.37
N ASN A 601 -17.36 -11.40 -31.49
CA ASN A 601 -17.70 -12.49 -32.40
C ASN A 601 -17.01 -13.80 -31.98
N SER A 602 -17.80 -14.79 -31.60
CA SER A 602 -17.57 -16.23 -31.82
C SER A 602 -18.88 -16.95 -31.51
N SER A 603 -19.72 -17.07 -32.52
CA SER A 603 -20.92 -17.92 -32.52
C SER A 603 -20.53 -19.30 -33.05
N SER A 604 -20.56 -20.30 -32.18
CA SER A 604 -20.72 -21.71 -32.55
C SER A 604 -21.87 -22.23 -31.68
N GLY A 605 -23.01 -22.49 -32.32
CA GLY A 605 -24.24 -22.88 -31.65
C GLY A 605 -24.17 -24.29 -31.07
N LEU A 606 -24.89 -24.51 -29.98
CA LEU A 606 -25.35 -25.83 -29.57
C LEU A 606 -26.79 -25.74 -29.07
N ASN A 607 -27.62 -26.59 -29.67
CA ASN A 607 -29.03 -26.81 -29.40
C ASN A 607 -29.27 -27.24 -27.94
N PHE A 608 -30.30 -26.66 -27.34
CA PHE A 608 -30.95 -27.21 -26.16
C PHE A 608 -31.90 -28.33 -26.61
N ASN A 609 -31.51 -29.57 -26.37
CA ASN A 609 -32.37 -30.71 -26.08
C ASN A 609 -31.45 -31.93 -25.90
N ASP A 610 -31.02 -32.18 -24.66
CA ASP A 610 -30.83 -33.52 -24.08
C ASP A 610 -30.42 -33.41 -22.59
N PRO A 611 -30.86 -34.35 -21.72
CA PRO A 611 -30.73 -34.24 -20.27
C PRO A 611 -29.36 -34.74 -19.79
N ILE A 612 -28.68 -33.98 -18.92
CA ILE A 612 -27.44 -34.43 -18.27
C ILE A 612 -27.74 -34.91 -16.85
N ILE A 613 -27.49 -36.21 -16.68
CA ILE A 613 -27.65 -37.04 -15.49
C ILE A 613 -26.56 -36.70 -14.45
N PHE A 614 -26.97 -36.41 -13.21
CA PHE A 614 -26.07 -36.29 -12.07
C PHE A 614 -25.73 -37.67 -11.50
N HIS A 615 -24.45 -38.04 -11.55
CA HIS A 615 -23.94 -39.23 -10.86
C HIS A 615 -23.72 -38.93 -9.37
N TYR A 616 -24.59 -39.50 -8.52
CA TYR A 616 -24.39 -39.65 -7.09
C TYR A 616 -23.26 -40.66 -6.79
N LYS A 617 -22.36 -40.34 -5.87
CA LYS A 617 -21.48 -41.32 -5.21
C LYS A 617 -21.92 -41.48 -3.74
N LYS A 618 -22.26 -42.72 -3.41
CA LYS A 618 -22.73 -43.26 -2.12
C LYS A 618 -21.68 -43.15 -1.00
N GLU A 619 -22.16 -42.97 0.23
CA GLU A 619 -21.50 -43.33 1.49
C GLU A 619 -21.11 -44.82 1.55
N PRO A 620 -20.16 -45.20 2.43
CA PRO A 620 -20.13 -46.52 3.03
C PRO A 620 -20.45 -46.49 4.54
N ASP A 621 -21.13 -47.56 4.93
CA ASP A 621 -21.71 -47.87 6.24
C ASP A 621 -20.73 -48.03 7.42
N LYS A 622 -21.33 -47.89 8.60
CA LYS A 622 -20.83 -48.20 9.94
C LYS A 622 -20.53 -49.68 10.13
N ASN A 623 -19.49 -50.00 10.90
CA ASN A 623 -19.54 -50.84 12.13
C ASN A 623 -18.14 -51.34 12.52
N ASN A 624 -17.65 -50.94 13.70
CA ASN A 624 -17.08 -51.84 14.72
C ASN A 624 -16.59 -51.03 15.93
N PHE A 625 -17.33 -51.13 17.03
CA PHE A 625 -16.88 -50.77 18.38
C PHE A 625 -16.43 -52.04 19.11
N PRO A 626 -15.47 -51.91 20.04
CA PRO A 626 -15.57 -52.61 21.32
C PRO A 626 -15.73 -51.62 22.48
N LEU A 627 -16.61 -52.02 23.40
CA LEU A 627 -16.93 -51.38 24.68
C LEU A 627 -15.87 -51.63 25.77
N ALA A 628 -16.06 -50.89 26.89
CA ALA A 628 -15.61 -51.10 28.28
C ALA A 628 -14.35 -50.29 28.68
N ASN A 629 -14.28 -49.58 29.81
CA ASN A 629 -15.06 -49.61 31.05
C ASN A 629 -15.08 -48.23 31.73
N LYS A 630 -16.17 -47.96 32.45
CA LYS A 630 -16.18 -47.02 33.59
C LYS A 630 -15.71 -47.78 34.82
N ASP A 631 -14.77 -47.22 35.56
CA ASP A 631 -14.72 -47.32 37.01
C ASP A 631 -14.08 -46.04 37.56
N GLY A 632 -14.74 -45.45 38.55
CA GLY A 632 -14.22 -44.29 39.27
C GLY A 632 -13.31 -44.73 40.42
N ASN A 633 -12.42 -43.84 40.85
CA ASN A 633 -12.19 -43.59 42.26
C ASN A 633 -11.47 -42.26 42.48
N VAL A 634 -12.06 -41.47 43.36
CA VAL A 634 -11.50 -40.25 43.95
C VAL A 634 -10.55 -40.66 45.07
N THR A 635 -9.33 -40.13 45.10
CA THR A 635 -8.58 -39.92 46.36
C THR A 635 -7.70 -38.67 46.25
N ASN A 636 -7.72 -37.89 47.33
CA ASN A 636 -6.92 -36.69 47.57
C ASN A 636 -5.43 -37.01 47.85
N SER A 637 -4.59 -36.00 47.59
CA SER A 637 -3.31 -35.62 48.22
C SER A 637 -2.33 -35.34 47.07
N SER A 638 -1.51 -34.29 46.98
CA SER A 638 -1.05 -33.20 47.84
C SER A 638 -0.07 -32.41 46.96
N MET A 639 0.28 -31.19 47.37
CA MET A 639 1.23 -30.30 46.70
C MET A 639 2.55 -31.03 46.33
N ILE A 640 3.01 -30.83 45.10
CA ILE A 640 4.36 -31.20 44.64
C ILE A 640 4.98 -29.92 44.05
N GLU A 641 6.14 -29.55 44.58
CA GLU A 641 7.03 -28.48 44.09
C GLU A 641 7.46 -28.72 42.63
N PRO A 642 7.85 -27.66 41.89
CA PRO A 642 8.20 -27.79 40.48
C PRO A 642 9.57 -28.46 40.29
N GLU A 643 9.56 -29.67 39.71
CA GLU A 643 10.73 -30.29 39.08
C GLU A 643 10.95 -29.73 37.65
N PRO A 644 12.17 -29.84 37.10
CA PRO A 644 12.71 -28.91 36.11
C PRO A 644 12.11 -29.05 34.70
N SER A 645 12.05 -27.91 34.01
CA SER A 645 11.48 -27.67 32.68
C SER A 645 11.98 -28.61 31.58
N LEU A 646 11.04 -29.24 30.88
CA LEU A 646 11.23 -29.98 29.63
C LEU A 646 11.47 -29.01 28.45
N PRO A 647 12.41 -29.23 27.51
CA PRO A 647 12.94 -28.18 26.62
C PRO A 647 12.08 -27.79 25.39
N ASN A 648 10.84 -28.30 25.25
CA ASN A 648 10.00 -28.11 24.05
C ASN A 648 8.55 -27.78 24.38
N LEU A 649 8.29 -27.04 25.47
CA LEU A 649 6.92 -26.66 25.82
C LEU A 649 6.51 -25.41 25.03
N ARG A 650 5.47 -25.55 24.19
CA ARG A 650 4.77 -24.42 23.58
C ARG A 650 4.16 -23.56 24.69
N GLN A 651 4.60 -22.32 24.80
CA GLN A 651 4.13 -21.38 25.82
C GLN A 651 2.90 -20.61 25.29
N GLU A 652 1.96 -20.26 26.18
CA GLU A 652 0.74 -19.49 25.86
C GLU A 652 0.67 -18.22 26.71
N VAL A 653 0.38 -17.09 26.07
CA VAL A 653 0.15 -15.79 26.73
C VAL A 653 -1.18 -15.22 26.23
N ILE A 654 -2.02 -14.78 27.17
CA ILE A 654 -3.27 -14.08 26.86
C ILE A 654 -2.99 -12.59 26.81
N VAL A 655 -3.36 -11.94 25.71
CA VAL A 655 -3.10 -10.54 25.42
C VAL A 655 -4.40 -9.83 25.11
N TYR A 656 -4.70 -8.73 25.79
CA TYR A 656 -5.92 -7.94 25.55
C TYR A 656 -5.70 -6.80 24.54
N ASP A 657 -4.43 -6.46 24.28
CA ASP A 657 -4.02 -5.48 23.28
C ASP A 657 -3.50 -6.18 22.00
N THR A 658 -2.98 -5.40 21.07
CA THR A 658 -2.43 -5.81 19.78
C THR A 658 -0.90 -5.89 19.76
N VAL A 659 -0.27 -5.75 20.93
CA VAL A 659 1.18 -5.79 21.13
C VAL A 659 1.51 -6.56 22.40
N VAL A 660 2.54 -7.39 22.37
CA VAL A 660 3.11 -8.06 23.55
C VAL A 660 4.63 -8.17 23.43
N THR A 661 5.32 -8.03 24.56
CA THR A 661 6.75 -8.35 24.66
C THR A 661 6.90 -9.69 25.37
N LEU A 662 7.49 -10.65 24.67
CA LEU A 662 7.87 -11.96 25.18
C LEU A 662 9.27 -11.85 25.77
N SER A 663 9.45 -12.25 27.02
CA SER A 663 10.72 -12.16 27.76
C SER A 663 11.25 -13.54 28.17
N ASN A 664 12.47 -13.59 28.72
CA ASN A 664 13.16 -14.82 29.11
C ASN A 664 13.42 -15.79 27.94
N LEU A 665 13.71 -15.23 26.75
CA LEU A 665 14.07 -16.00 25.57
C LEU A 665 15.59 -16.21 25.48
N GLU A 666 16.02 -17.24 24.78
CA GLU A 666 17.45 -17.47 24.51
C GLU A 666 17.95 -16.50 23.43
N HIS A 667 19.20 -16.05 23.54
CA HIS A 667 19.79 -15.10 22.60
C HIS A 667 20.10 -15.75 21.25
N PHE A 668 19.94 -14.97 20.17
CA PHE A 668 20.15 -15.42 18.80
C PHE A 668 19.41 -16.71 18.39
N LEU A 669 18.27 -17.00 19.03
CA LEU A 669 17.45 -18.17 18.75
C LEU A 669 16.16 -17.77 18.02
N SER A 670 15.78 -18.56 17.01
CA SER A 670 14.53 -18.36 16.28
C SER A 670 13.35 -18.98 17.03
N TYR A 671 12.25 -18.25 17.11
CA TYR A 671 10.99 -18.70 17.72
C TYR A 671 9.87 -18.68 16.68
N ASN A 672 9.08 -19.75 16.65
CA ASN A 672 7.81 -19.78 15.93
C ASN A 672 6.74 -19.13 16.81
N ILE A 673 6.14 -18.04 16.33
CA ILE A 673 5.13 -17.27 17.05
C ILE A 673 3.80 -17.40 16.32
N GLU A 674 2.76 -17.72 17.06
CA GLU A 674 1.40 -17.94 16.57
C GLU A 674 0.41 -17.05 17.34
N VAL A 675 -0.38 -16.24 16.65
CA VAL A 675 -1.37 -15.34 17.28
C VAL A 675 -2.78 -15.68 16.82
N VAL A 676 -3.68 -15.86 17.78
CA VAL A 676 -5.08 -16.24 17.57
C VAL A 676 -6.01 -15.20 18.18
N ALA A 677 -7.00 -14.73 17.43
CA ALA A 677 -8.04 -13.85 17.95
C ALA A 677 -9.21 -14.65 18.53
N CYS A 678 -9.73 -14.24 19.69
CA CYS A 678 -10.80 -14.94 20.38
C CYS A 678 -11.94 -14.01 20.84
N HIS A 679 -13.15 -14.55 20.89
CA HIS A 679 -14.29 -13.95 21.59
C HIS A 679 -14.32 -14.41 23.06
N GLU A 680 -15.05 -13.68 23.90
CA GLU A 680 -15.41 -14.16 25.24
C GLU A 680 -16.44 -15.29 25.13
N THR A 681 -16.47 -16.17 26.12
CA THR A 681 -17.46 -17.27 26.19
C THR A 681 -18.87 -16.71 26.06
N ASN A 682 -19.61 -17.19 25.06
CA ASN A 682 -21.03 -16.86 24.94
C ASN A 682 -21.77 -17.41 26.20
N PRO A 683 -22.42 -16.56 27.00
CA PRO A 683 -23.07 -17.00 28.25
C PRO A 683 -24.26 -17.96 28.03
N VAL A 684 -24.78 -18.05 26.80
CA VAL A 684 -25.93 -18.91 26.45
C VAL A 684 -25.49 -20.28 25.91
N THR A 685 -24.38 -20.34 25.17
CA THR A 685 -23.91 -21.60 24.54
C THR A 685 -22.63 -22.17 25.16
N GLY A 686 -21.89 -21.39 25.95
CA GLY A 686 -20.64 -21.80 26.60
C GLY A 686 -19.44 -22.02 25.66
N VAL A 687 -19.61 -21.84 24.35
CA VAL A 687 -18.58 -22.13 23.35
C VAL A 687 -17.60 -20.97 23.21
N LYS A 688 -16.30 -21.23 23.42
CA LYS A 688 -15.20 -20.31 23.07
C LYS A 688 -14.96 -20.39 21.55
N LEU A 689 -15.12 -19.26 20.85
CA LEU A 689 -14.83 -19.17 19.42
C LEU A 689 -13.51 -18.42 19.23
N CYS A 690 -12.42 -19.19 19.08
CA CYS A 690 -11.14 -18.67 18.63
C CYS A 690 -11.00 -18.92 17.12
N GLY A 691 -10.36 -17.97 16.44
CA GLY A 691 -10.14 -17.98 15.00
C GLY A 691 -9.02 -18.90 14.56
N GLU A 692 -8.66 -18.76 13.28
CA GLU A 692 -7.41 -19.29 12.74
C GLU A 692 -6.22 -18.45 13.19
N SER A 693 -5.02 -19.01 13.04
CA SER A 693 -3.82 -18.47 13.62
C SER A 693 -2.88 -17.85 12.60
N ALA A 694 -2.41 -16.63 12.90
CA ALA A 694 -1.36 -15.98 12.14
C ALA A 694 -0.01 -16.45 12.68
N ILE A 695 0.88 -16.90 11.79
CA ILE A 695 2.18 -17.48 12.18
C ILE A 695 3.31 -16.65 11.58
N VAL A 696 4.34 -16.38 12.38
CA VAL A 696 5.57 -15.70 11.96
C VAL A 696 6.76 -16.25 12.72
N THR A 697 7.95 -16.17 12.13
CA THR A 697 9.20 -16.48 12.80
C THR A 697 9.90 -15.20 13.25
N GLY A 698 10.34 -15.17 14.50
CA GLY A 698 11.13 -14.07 15.05
C GLY A 698 12.43 -14.60 15.65
N GLN A 699 13.56 -13.97 15.33
CA GLN A 699 14.84 -14.29 15.94
C GLN A 699 15.20 -13.23 16.97
N THR A 700 15.61 -13.66 18.16
CA THR A 700 16.15 -12.76 19.18
C THR A 700 17.49 -12.16 18.74
N ALA A 701 17.82 -10.98 19.27
CA ALA A 701 19.09 -10.33 18.99
C ALA A 701 20.27 -11.16 19.50
N ALA A 702 21.44 -10.97 18.91
CA ALA A 702 22.67 -11.59 19.38
C ALA A 702 23.16 -10.89 20.66
N ASP A 703 23.52 -11.66 21.68
CA ASP A 703 24.18 -11.13 22.86
C ASP A 703 25.65 -10.79 22.52
N PRO A 704 26.10 -9.53 22.65
CA PRO A 704 27.48 -9.14 22.36
C PRO A 704 28.55 -9.93 23.13
N LEU A 705 28.24 -10.46 24.31
CA LEU A 705 29.19 -11.14 25.18
C LEU A 705 29.16 -12.67 25.05
N ALA A 706 28.09 -13.25 24.52
CA ALA A 706 27.90 -14.70 24.40
C ALA A 706 29.02 -15.45 23.64
N ASN A 707 29.71 -14.76 22.72
CA ASN A 707 30.82 -15.33 21.96
C ASN A 707 32.21 -15.09 22.59
N SER A 708 32.29 -14.50 23.79
CA SER A 708 33.54 -14.15 24.45
C SER A 708 34.14 -15.36 25.18
N LEU A 709 35.46 -15.54 25.07
CA LEU A 709 36.19 -16.61 25.75
C LEU A 709 36.71 -16.15 27.11
N ASN A 710 36.69 -17.05 28.10
CA ASN A 710 37.31 -16.79 29.40
C ASN A 710 38.83 -16.98 29.31
N SER A 711 39.59 -15.88 29.33
CA SER A 711 41.05 -15.90 29.16
C SER A 711 41.79 -16.61 30.29
N SER A 712 41.20 -16.70 31.49
CA SER A 712 41.83 -17.33 32.66
C SER A 712 41.89 -18.86 32.55
N LEU A 713 41.09 -19.45 31.64
CA LEU A 713 41.02 -20.88 31.39
C LEU A 713 41.83 -21.31 30.17
N VAL A 714 42.58 -20.38 29.56
CA VAL A 714 43.46 -20.69 28.44
C VAL A 714 44.76 -21.25 28.98
N VAL A 715 45.07 -22.49 28.63
CA VAL A 715 46.29 -23.19 29.03
C VAL A 715 47.21 -23.29 27.83
N ILE A 716 48.46 -22.86 28.00
CA ILE A 716 49.51 -22.89 26.98
C ILE A 716 50.62 -23.85 27.44
N GLU A 717 50.71 -25.01 26.81
CA GLU A 717 51.68 -26.05 27.13
C GLU A 717 52.77 -26.12 26.04
N PRO A 718 54.06 -25.92 26.38
CA PRO A 718 55.14 -26.17 25.44
C PRO A 718 55.27 -27.67 25.18
N VAL A 719 55.28 -28.09 23.92
CA VAL A 719 55.49 -29.51 23.59
C VAL A 719 56.98 -29.79 23.65
N VAL A 720 57.39 -30.72 24.53
CA VAL A 720 58.80 -31.05 24.84
C VAL A 720 59.53 -31.77 23.68
N ASN A 721 58.92 -31.83 22.49
CA ASN A 721 59.52 -32.42 21.29
C ASN A 721 60.19 -31.35 20.43
N LYS A 722 61.29 -31.72 19.76
CA LYS A 722 62.28 -30.88 19.05
C LYS A 722 61.75 -30.00 17.87
N THR A 723 60.48 -29.59 17.86
CA THR A 723 59.81 -28.92 16.72
C THR A 723 59.34 -27.48 16.99
N GLY A 724 59.46 -26.98 18.23
CA GLY A 724 58.99 -25.63 18.57
C GLY A 724 57.46 -25.49 18.58
N ALA A 725 56.74 -26.61 18.74
CA ALA A 725 55.28 -26.63 18.76
C ALA A 725 54.72 -26.26 20.14
N VAL A 726 53.58 -25.56 20.15
CA VAL A 726 52.91 -25.12 21.38
C VAL A 726 51.46 -25.56 21.34
N LEU A 727 51.03 -26.30 22.36
CA LEU A 727 49.64 -26.73 22.51
C LEU A 727 48.87 -25.66 23.28
N VAL A 728 47.80 -25.15 22.67
CA VAL A 728 46.91 -24.18 23.30
C VAL A 728 45.56 -24.83 23.53
N ARG A 729 45.06 -24.80 24.76
CA ARG A 729 43.74 -25.31 25.18
C ARG A 729 42.91 -24.19 25.75
N TRP A 730 41.62 -24.20 25.47
CA TRP A 730 40.65 -23.23 26.00
C TRP A 730 39.28 -23.88 26.13
N GLU A 731 38.42 -23.31 26.98
CA GLU A 731 37.02 -23.75 27.07
C GLU A 731 36.16 -23.00 26.04
N PRO A 732 35.24 -23.69 25.33
CA PRO A 732 34.30 -23.03 24.44
C PRO A 732 33.30 -22.16 25.24
N PRO A 733 32.71 -21.12 24.64
CA PRO A 733 31.67 -20.32 25.30
C PRO A 733 30.47 -21.21 25.68
N PRO A 734 29.89 -21.06 26.90
CA PRO A 734 28.86 -21.96 27.40
C PRO A 734 27.53 -21.83 26.64
N MET A 735 27.14 -20.62 26.26
CA MET A 735 25.95 -20.32 25.45
C MET A 735 26.35 -19.38 24.31
N PRO A 736 26.83 -19.91 23.17
CA PRO A 736 27.20 -19.07 22.04
C PRO A 736 25.97 -18.56 21.29
N ASN A 737 26.10 -17.45 20.55
CA ASN A 737 25.03 -16.99 19.67
C ASN A 737 24.84 -17.98 18.50
N GLY A 738 23.94 -18.95 18.67
CA GLY A 738 23.73 -20.06 17.76
C GLY A 738 24.81 -21.13 17.93
N LEU A 739 25.59 -21.40 16.88
CA LEU A 739 26.66 -22.41 16.88
C LEU A 739 28.03 -21.76 16.68
N ILE A 740 29.05 -22.24 17.38
CA ILE A 740 30.44 -21.87 17.09
C ILE A 740 30.90 -22.58 15.82
N LEU A 741 31.35 -21.80 14.85
CA LEU A 741 31.79 -22.30 13.54
C LEU A 741 33.31 -22.53 13.53
N LYS A 742 34.07 -21.58 14.07
CA LYS A 742 35.54 -21.57 14.08
C LYS A 742 36.12 -20.65 15.15
N TYR A 743 37.41 -20.81 15.39
CA TYR A 743 38.23 -19.97 16.24
C TYR A 743 39.39 -19.38 15.42
N PHE A 744 39.77 -18.15 15.70
CA PHE A 744 41.02 -17.56 15.22
C PHE A 744 41.99 -17.38 16.37
N ILE A 745 43.24 -17.79 16.15
CA ILE A 745 44.34 -17.62 17.09
C ILE A 745 45.35 -16.68 16.45
N ALA A 746 45.49 -15.47 16.98
CA ALA A 746 46.46 -14.48 16.54
C ALA A 746 47.68 -14.50 17.46
N CYS A 747 48.83 -14.92 16.92
CA CYS A 747 50.12 -14.89 17.59
C CYS A 747 50.93 -13.69 17.09
N LYS A 748 51.42 -12.83 17.98
CA LYS A 748 52.27 -11.69 17.65
C LYS A 748 53.63 -11.86 18.33
N SER A 749 54.71 -11.86 17.54
CA SER A 749 56.06 -11.86 18.09
C SER A 749 56.32 -10.55 18.83
N VAL A 750 56.73 -10.63 20.09
CA VAL A 750 57.04 -9.45 20.93
C VAL A 750 58.31 -8.75 20.45
N THR A 751 59.25 -9.51 19.89
CA THR A 751 60.55 -9.00 19.43
C THR A 751 60.50 -8.40 18.02
N THR A 752 59.77 -9.02 17.09
CA THR A 752 59.73 -8.59 15.68
C THR A 752 58.43 -7.89 15.29
N GLY A 753 57.40 -7.95 16.13
CA GLY A 753 56.06 -7.44 15.83
C GLY A 753 55.27 -8.25 14.80
N ARG A 754 55.86 -9.31 14.20
CA ARG A 754 55.22 -10.13 13.16
C ARG A 754 54.01 -10.88 13.72
N ARG A 755 52.87 -10.80 13.01
CA ARG A 755 51.61 -11.49 13.34
C ARG A 755 51.43 -12.74 12.48
N VAL A 756 51.02 -13.84 13.11
CA VAL A 756 50.65 -15.11 12.48
C VAL A 756 49.27 -15.51 13.00
N THR A 757 48.34 -15.78 12.10
CA THR A 757 46.95 -16.13 12.45
C THR A 757 46.66 -17.58 12.05
N PHE A 758 46.15 -18.37 12.99
CA PHE A 758 45.69 -19.73 12.76
C PHE A 758 44.16 -19.76 12.78
N CYS A 759 43.56 -20.45 11.82
CA CYS A 759 42.12 -20.69 11.79
C CYS A 759 41.85 -22.14 12.18
N VAL A 760 40.99 -22.35 13.18
CA VAL A 760 40.68 -23.67 13.74
C VAL A 760 39.17 -23.87 13.63
N THR A 761 38.71 -24.89 12.92
CA THR A 761 37.27 -25.19 12.87
C THR A 761 36.80 -25.79 14.20
N ALA A 762 35.52 -25.65 14.54
CA ALA A 762 34.96 -26.25 15.77
C ALA A 762 35.21 -27.78 15.84
N ARG A 763 35.16 -28.46 14.69
CA ARG A 763 35.48 -29.88 14.56
C ARG A 763 36.96 -30.19 14.84
N GLN A 764 37.88 -29.39 14.31
CA GLN A 764 39.32 -29.56 14.58
C GLN A 764 39.66 -29.33 16.05
N PHE A 765 39.01 -28.35 16.68
CA PHE A 765 39.15 -28.06 18.11
C PHE A 765 38.69 -29.25 18.97
N GLN A 766 37.52 -29.83 18.68
CA GLN A 766 37.01 -31.00 19.40
C GLN A 766 37.88 -32.25 19.20
N ASN A 767 38.32 -32.52 17.96
CA ASN A 767 39.16 -33.67 17.64
C ASN A 767 40.52 -33.65 18.36
N ASN A 768 41.04 -32.46 18.66
CA ASN A 768 42.32 -32.27 19.34
C ASN A 768 42.19 -32.11 20.88
N SER A 769 41.16 -32.72 21.47
CA SER A 769 40.89 -32.68 22.92
C SER A 769 40.72 -31.25 23.46
N ASN A 770 39.86 -30.46 22.80
CA ASN A 770 39.56 -29.07 23.14
C ASN A 770 40.79 -28.16 23.14
N GLY A 771 41.60 -28.28 22.08
CA GLY A 771 42.78 -27.47 21.90
C GLY A 771 43.29 -27.48 20.46
N TYR A 772 44.42 -26.83 20.24
CA TYR A 772 45.06 -26.78 18.94
C TYR A 772 46.58 -26.69 19.08
N LEU A 773 47.28 -27.47 18.24
CA LEU A 773 48.74 -27.52 18.22
C LEU A 773 49.27 -26.49 17.22
N LEU A 774 49.87 -25.42 17.74
CA LEU A 774 50.53 -24.39 16.96
C LEU A 774 51.89 -24.91 16.47
N MET A 775 52.09 -24.94 15.15
CA MET A 775 53.33 -25.36 14.51
C MET A 775 53.95 -24.21 13.71
N GLY A 776 55.27 -24.23 13.53
CA GLY A 776 55.98 -23.28 12.67
C GLY A 776 56.24 -21.89 13.29
N LEU A 777 56.20 -21.79 14.63
CA LEU A 777 56.62 -20.59 15.35
C LEU A 777 58.15 -20.61 15.52
N ALA A 778 58.81 -19.48 15.24
CA ALA A 778 60.24 -19.34 15.51
C ALA A 778 60.48 -19.26 17.02
N PRO A 779 61.69 -19.61 17.53
CA PRO A 779 62.02 -19.40 18.93
C PRO A 779 61.91 -17.93 19.33
N GLY A 780 61.29 -17.63 20.46
CA GLY A 780 61.09 -16.26 20.94
C GLY A 780 59.84 -16.05 21.79
N ASN A 781 59.63 -14.81 22.22
CA ASN A 781 58.47 -14.41 23.03
C ASN A 781 57.32 -13.96 22.13
N TYR A 782 56.12 -14.48 22.42
CA TYR A 782 54.90 -14.22 21.67
C TYR A 782 53.77 -13.76 22.59
N SER A 783 52.89 -12.90 22.07
CA SER A 783 51.56 -12.67 22.62
C SER A 783 50.51 -13.41 21.78
N LEU A 784 49.46 -13.90 22.44
CA LEU A 784 48.41 -14.74 21.89
C LEU A 784 47.05 -14.12 22.18
N GLN A 785 46.19 -14.06 21.17
CA GLN A 785 44.79 -13.70 21.29
C GLN A 785 43.93 -14.75 20.58
N ILE A 786 42.82 -15.14 21.21
CA ILE A 786 41.86 -16.09 20.63
C ILE A 786 40.53 -15.37 20.45
N SER A 787 39.86 -15.56 19.31
CA SER A 787 38.49 -15.12 19.09
C SER A 787 37.61 -16.27 18.59
N ALA A 788 36.42 -16.42 19.16
CA ALA A 788 35.42 -17.40 18.72
C ALA A 788 34.44 -16.74 17.73
N HIS A 789 34.09 -17.44 16.65
CA HIS A 789 33.19 -16.93 15.62
C HIS A 789 31.96 -17.84 15.53
N SER A 790 30.78 -17.27 15.75
CA SER A 790 29.49 -17.98 15.73
C SER A 790 28.67 -17.63 14.49
N LEU A 791 27.47 -18.21 14.37
CA LEU A 791 26.49 -17.89 13.32
C LEU A 791 26.10 -16.39 13.30
N ALA A 792 26.09 -15.71 14.44
CA ALA A 792 25.78 -14.29 14.55
C ALA A 792 26.93 -13.37 14.08
N GLY A 793 28.16 -13.88 14.06
CA GLY A 793 29.34 -13.13 13.67
C GLY A 793 30.54 -13.34 14.58
N ASN A 794 31.46 -12.39 14.53
CA ASN A 794 32.77 -12.47 15.18
C ASN A 794 32.65 -12.12 16.67
N GLY A 795 33.20 -12.95 17.55
CA GLY A 795 33.33 -12.68 18.98
C GLY A 795 34.48 -11.74 19.31
N THR A 796 34.49 -11.27 20.55
CA THR A 796 35.57 -10.44 21.09
C THR A 796 36.86 -11.27 21.22
N SER A 797 38.01 -10.65 20.94
CA SER A 797 39.31 -11.31 21.16
C SER A 797 39.66 -11.29 22.64
N THR A 798 40.26 -12.38 23.13
CA THR A 798 40.80 -12.42 24.50
C THR A 798 41.87 -11.32 24.70
N PRO A 799 42.11 -10.90 25.95
CA PRO A 799 43.32 -10.16 26.32
C PRO A 799 44.60 -10.86 25.81
N GLU A 800 45.67 -10.09 25.60
CA GLU A 800 46.96 -10.63 25.15
C GLU A 800 47.57 -11.55 26.23
N LEU A 801 47.72 -12.83 25.91
CA LEU A 801 48.39 -13.83 26.74
C LEU A 801 49.82 -14.05 26.27
N PHE A 802 50.80 -14.06 27.16
CA PHE A 802 52.22 -14.13 26.79
C PHE A 802 52.79 -15.54 26.99
N PHE A 803 53.56 -16.03 26.03
CA PHE A 803 54.29 -17.31 26.12
C PHE A 803 55.62 -17.25 25.36
N SER A 804 56.54 -18.16 25.70
CA SER A 804 57.86 -18.25 25.07
C SER A 804 58.05 -19.60 24.39
N VAL A 805 58.46 -19.60 23.13
CA VAL A 805 58.89 -20.80 22.40
C VAL A 805 60.38 -20.97 22.67
N LEU A 806 60.74 -22.00 23.44
CA LEU A 806 62.13 -22.29 23.79
C LEU A 806 62.87 -22.96 22.63
N PHE A 807 64.11 -22.54 22.40
CA PHE A 807 65.04 -23.23 21.51
C PHE A 807 65.65 -24.41 22.27
N HIS A 808 65.41 -25.64 21.81
CA HIS A 808 66.22 -26.77 22.23
C HIS A 808 67.38 -26.93 21.23
N PRO A 809 68.64 -26.63 21.61
CA PRO A 809 69.78 -27.04 20.81
C PRO A 809 69.74 -28.56 20.78
N GLY A 810 69.57 -29.13 19.59
CA GLY A 810 69.69 -30.56 19.41
C GLY A 810 71.04 -31.01 19.95
N ARG A 811 71.02 -31.90 20.94
CA ARG A 811 72.13 -32.82 21.14
C ARG A 811 72.28 -33.57 19.81
N GLU A 812 73.38 -33.33 19.13
CA GLU A 812 73.84 -34.14 18.00
C GLU A 812 73.81 -35.60 18.48
N GLU A 813 72.82 -36.37 18.01
CA GLU A 813 72.95 -37.81 18.00
C GLU A 813 73.84 -38.14 16.81
N ASP A 814 75.00 -38.71 17.13
CA ASP A 814 76.10 -39.04 16.24
C ASP A 814 75.61 -39.55 14.87
N SER A 815 75.74 -38.70 13.85
CA SER A 815 75.66 -39.09 12.44
C SER A 815 76.95 -39.81 12.02
N SER A 816 77.30 -40.87 12.74
CA SER A 816 78.53 -41.64 12.55
C SER A 816 78.27 -43.15 12.58
N ILE A 817 77.02 -43.58 12.37
CA ILE A 817 76.64 -45.01 12.23
C ILE A 817 75.88 -45.26 10.91
N SER A 818 75.10 -44.31 10.39
CA SER A 818 74.36 -44.48 9.12
C SER A 818 75.25 -44.41 7.87
N THR A 819 76.36 -43.68 7.90
CA THR A 819 77.34 -43.59 6.80
C THR A 819 78.22 -44.83 6.69
N ILE A 820 78.58 -45.48 7.80
CA ILE A 820 79.37 -46.73 7.79
C ILE A 820 78.51 -47.93 7.33
N ILE A 821 77.23 -47.97 7.71
CA ILE A 821 76.27 -48.98 7.23
C ILE A 821 75.92 -48.76 5.76
N GLY A 822 75.80 -47.50 5.29
CA GLY A 822 75.56 -47.17 3.89
C GLY A 822 76.72 -47.56 2.95
N ILE A 823 77.96 -47.36 3.37
CA ILE A 823 79.15 -47.70 2.55
C ILE A 823 79.36 -49.22 2.51
N SER A 824 79.15 -49.93 3.63
CA SER A 824 79.23 -51.41 3.66
C SER A 824 78.09 -52.08 2.89
N ALA A 825 76.86 -51.58 2.99
CA ALA A 825 75.74 -52.07 2.19
C ALA A 825 75.89 -51.75 0.69
N GLY A 826 76.41 -50.57 0.35
CA GLY A 826 76.69 -50.18 -1.03
C GLY A 826 77.76 -51.05 -1.71
N LEU A 827 78.83 -51.41 -0.98
CA LEU A 827 79.87 -52.31 -1.49
C LEU A 827 79.35 -53.76 -1.65
N VAL A 828 78.50 -54.25 -0.75
CA VAL A 828 77.88 -55.58 -0.87
C VAL A 828 76.88 -55.62 -2.03
N ILE A 829 76.07 -54.58 -2.22
CA ILE A 829 75.11 -54.48 -3.34
C ILE A 829 75.87 -54.32 -4.68
N SER A 830 76.98 -53.58 -4.71
CA SER A 830 77.84 -53.50 -5.89
C SER A 830 78.48 -54.85 -6.22
N PHE A 831 78.90 -55.63 -5.22
CA PHE A 831 79.46 -56.96 -5.46
C PHE A 831 78.41 -57.96 -5.95
N LEU A 832 77.19 -57.91 -5.38
CA LEU A 832 76.07 -58.76 -5.78
C LEU A 832 75.52 -58.41 -7.17
N THR A 833 75.52 -57.14 -7.55
CA THR A 833 75.11 -56.71 -8.90
C THR A 833 76.14 -57.10 -9.96
N VAL A 834 77.44 -56.97 -9.69
CA VAL A 834 78.49 -57.45 -10.61
C VAL A 834 78.46 -58.98 -10.74
N PHE A 835 78.29 -59.70 -9.62
CA PHE A 835 78.16 -61.16 -9.65
C PHE A 835 76.87 -61.62 -10.34
N GLY A 836 75.76 -60.90 -10.14
CA GLY A 836 74.49 -61.12 -10.82
C GLY A 836 74.55 -60.85 -12.33
N VAL A 837 75.28 -59.82 -12.77
CA VAL A 837 75.49 -59.53 -14.21
C VAL A 837 76.38 -60.58 -14.86
N ILE A 838 77.40 -61.09 -14.16
CA ILE A 838 78.25 -62.19 -14.64
C ILE A 838 77.43 -63.49 -14.76
N ILE A 839 76.62 -63.82 -13.74
CA ILE A 839 75.68 -64.96 -13.81
C ILE A 839 74.67 -64.75 -14.95
N TYR A 840 74.10 -63.55 -15.10
CA TYR A 840 73.16 -63.24 -16.18
C TYR A 840 73.79 -63.40 -17.56
N TYR A 841 75.03 -62.96 -17.76
CA TYR A 841 75.73 -63.16 -19.04
C TYR A 841 76.06 -64.64 -19.32
N VAL A 842 76.44 -65.41 -18.30
CA VAL A 842 76.68 -66.86 -18.42
C VAL A 842 75.37 -67.64 -18.64
N TYR A 843 74.28 -67.20 -18.02
CA TYR A 843 72.93 -67.78 -18.18
C TYR A 843 72.33 -67.43 -19.54
N LYS A 844 72.50 -66.18 -20.01
CA LYS A 844 72.07 -65.68 -21.32
C LYS A 844 72.84 -66.32 -22.48
N GLN A 845 74.09 -66.74 -22.28
CA GLN A 845 74.85 -67.49 -23.28
C GLN A 845 74.48 -68.99 -23.38
N ARG A 846 73.71 -69.56 -22.44
CA ARG A 846 73.43 -71.01 -22.42
C ARG A 846 72.00 -71.46 -22.71
N TYR A 847 71.02 -70.56 -22.80
CA TYR A 847 69.63 -70.96 -23.10
C TYR A 847 68.92 -69.97 -24.03
N ILE A 848 69.19 -70.10 -25.33
CA ILE A 848 68.29 -69.68 -26.42
C ILE A 848 67.54 -70.93 -26.88
N LYS A 849 66.23 -70.99 -26.60
CA LYS A 849 65.12 -71.61 -27.37
C LYS A 849 64.03 -72.09 -26.41
N ALA A 850 62.90 -71.38 -26.38
CA ALA A 850 61.56 -71.92 -26.67
C ALA A 850 60.50 -70.85 -26.36
N ASP A 851 59.82 -70.39 -27.41
CA ASP A 851 58.58 -69.62 -27.36
C ASP A 851 57.43 -70.50 -26.87
N VAL A 852 56.57 -69.94 -25.99
CA VAL A 852 55.13 -70.22 -26.00
C VAL A 852 54.37 -68.92 -25.77
N VAL A 853 53.47 -68.66 -26.71
CA VAL A 853 52.62 -67.49 -26.89
C VAL A 853 51.42 -67.51 -25.93
N VAL A 854 51.13 -66.36 -25.31
CA VAL A 854 49.77 -65.96 -24.89
C VAL A 854 49.59 -64.48 -25.28
N SER A 855 48.50 -64.20 -26.00
CA SER A 855 48.21 -62.99 -26.78
C SER A 855 48.25 -61.67 -26.01
N GLN A 856 49.02 -60.69 -26.50
CA GLN A 856 48.84 -59.27 -26.18
C GLN A 856 47.81 -58.67 -27.13
N ASN A 857 46.80 -58.02 -26.56
CA ASN A 857 45.79 -57.27 -27.30
C ASN A 857 46.43 -55.97 -27.86
N PRO A 858 46.40 -55.68 -29.18
CA PRO A 858 47.33 -54.72 -29.81
C PRO A 858 46.97 -53.22 -29.74
N HIS A 859 46.07 -52.76 -28.87
CA HIS A 859 45.46 -51.43 -29.05
C HIS A 859 45.41 -50.49 -27.83
N TYR A 860 46.37 -50.54 -26.91
CA TYR A 860 46.56 -49.43 -25.96
C TYR A 860 47.86 -48.68 -26.28
N ILE A 861 47.76 -47.76 -27.24
CA ILE A 861 48.72 -46.68 -27.37
C ILE A 861 48.41 -45.68 -26.24
N PRO A 862 49.39 -45.25 -25.42
CA PRO A 862 49.16 -44.25 -24.38
C PRO A 862 48.56 -42.98 -24.98
N THR A 863 47.46 -42.47 -24.41
CA THR A 863 46.64 -41.37 -24.96
C THR A 863 47.43 -40.09 -25.23
N GLU A 864 48.53 -39.87 -24.50
CA GLU A 864 49.42 -38.72 -24.67
C GLU A 864 50.19 -38.72 -26.00
N GLN A 865 50.28 -39.87 -26.69
CA GLN A 865 50.92 -39.99 -28.02
C GLN A 865 49.92 -39.99 -29.19
N LEU A 866 48.61 -39.93 -28.94
CA LEU A 866 47.56 -39.88 -29.97
C LEU A 866 46.74 -38.58 -29.99
N TYR A 867 46.92 -37.72 -28.99
CA TYR A 867 46.19 -36.45 -28.93
C TYR A 867 46.92 -35.37 -29.73
N ALA A 868 46.52 -35.23 -30.99
CA ALA A 868 46.72 -34.00 -31.74
C ALA A 868 45.54 -33.06 -31.38
N PRO A 869 45.79 -31.84 -30.88
CA PRO A 869 44.71 -30.90 -30.64
C PRO A 869 43.95 -30.65 -31.94
N ASP A 870 42.63 -30.86 -31.93
CA ASP A 870 41.79 -30.59 -33.10
C ASP A 870 41.75 -29.07 -33.37
N GLU A 871 41.66 -28.65 -34.65
CA GLU A 871 41.70 -27.22 -35.05
C GLU A 871 40.54 -26.35 -34.50
N TRP A 872 39.59 -26.95 -33.78
CA TRP A 872 38.43 -26.31 -33.15
C TRP A 872 38.48 -26.36 -31.61
N GLU A 873 39.59 -26.79 -31.02
CA GLU A 873 39.80 -26.74 -29.57
C GLU A 873 40.23 -25.35 -29.11
N VAL A 874 39.47 -24.79 -28.17
CA VAL A 874 39.61 -23.41 -27.71
C VAL A 874 40.21 -23.38 -26.30
N PRO A 875 41.29 -22.63 -26.03
CA PRO A 875 41.89 -22.53 -24.71
C PRO A 875 40.89 -22.01 -23.68
N ARG A 876 40.85 -22.63 -22.49
CA ARG A 876 39.86 -22.31 -21.45
C ARG A 876 39.84 -20.83 -21.03
N ASP A 877 41.00 -20.17 -21.07
CA ASP A 877 41.16 -18.77 -20.67
C ASP A 877 40.52 -17.78 -21.66
N SER A 878 40.21 -18.22 -22.87
CA SER A 878 39.54 -17.42 -23.91
C SER A 878 38.02 -17.44 -23.80
N ILE A 879 37.46 -18.17 -22.82
CA ILE A 879 36.02 -18.35 -22.62
C ILE A 879 35.60 -17.68 -21.32
N ARG A 880 34.68 -16.71 -21.41
CA ARG A 880 34.15 -15.96 -20.27
C ARG A 880 32.66 -16.17 -20.10
N LEU A 881 32.26 -16.82 -19.02
CA LEU A 881 30.87 -17.02 -18.64
C LEU A 881 30.25 -15.69 -18.19
N ILE A 882 29.06 -15.38 -18.69
CA ILE A 882 28.31 -14.16 -18.35
C ILE A 882 27.11 -14.52 -17.48
N LYS A 883 26.25 -15.43 -17.95
CA LYS A 883 24.97 -15.69 -17.30
C LYS A 883 24.50 -17.13 -17.53
N GLU A 884 24.00 -17.77 -16.49
CA GLU A 884 23.36 -19.08 -16.61
C GLU A 884 22.04 -18.95 -17.38
N MET A 885 21.92 -19.70 -18.48
CA MET A 885 20.76 -19.70 -19.38
C MET A 885 19.74 -20.78 -19.02
N GLY A 886 20.15 -21.84 -18.30
CA GLY A 886 19.27 -22.85 -17.74
C GLY A 886 19.95 -24.19 -17.51
N GLN A 887 19.32 -25.04 -16.69
CA GLN A 887 19.81 -26.37 -16.34
C GLN A 887 18.88 -27.46 -16.89
N GLY A 888 19.44 -28.36 -17.72
CA GLY A 888 18.73 -29.51 -18.27
C GLY A 888 19.33 -30.83 -17.82
N SER A 889 18.78 -31.95 -18.29
CA SER A 889 19.21 -33.32 -17.94
C SER A 889 20.68 -33.63 -18.25
N PHE A 890 21.33 -32.79 -19.04
CA PHE A 890 22.71 -32.96 -19.52
C PHE A 890 23.66 -31.83 -19.07
N GLY A 891 23.29 -31.06 -18.05
CA GLY A 891 24.12 -30.00 -17.48
C GLY A 891 23.54 -28.60 -17.63
N THR A 892 24.27 -27.64 -17.11
CA THR A 892 23.90 -26.23 -17.05
C THR A 892 24.54 -25.48 -18.21
N VAL A 893 23.73 -24.76 -19.00
CA VAL A 893 24.23 -23.95 -20.12
C VAL A 893 24.34 -22.50 -19.69
N PHE A 894 25.44 -21.85 -20.02
CA PHE A 894 25.75 -20.46 -19.77
C PHE A 894 25.85 -19.69 -21.08
N GLU A 895 25.37 -18.46 -21.09
CA GLU A 895 25.77 -17.44 -22.06
C GLU A 895 27.17 -16.97 -21.68
N GLY A 896 28.07 -16.89 -22.65
CA GLY A 896 29.38 -16.29 -22.45
C GLY A 896 29.97 -15.70 -23.73
N LEU A 897 31.17 -15.16 -23.61
CA LEU A 897 31.94 -14.61 -24.71
C LEU A 897 33.18 -15.48 -24.91
N MET A 898 33.43 -15.86 -26.16
CA MET A 898 34.66 -16.51 -26.59
C MET A 898 35.50 -15.48 -27.33
N GLU A 899 36.74 -15.27 -26.89
CA GLU A 899 37.70 -14.42 -27.57
C GLU A 899 38.43 -15.24 -28.62
N ASP A 900 38.26 -14.88 -29.90
CA ASP A 900 38.94 -15.55 -30.99
C ASP A 900 40.46 -15.39 -30.84
N PRO A 901 41.25 -16.48 -30.74
CA PRO A 901 42.68 -16.42 -30.50
C PRO A 901 43.48 -15.75 -31.64
N GLU A 902 42.96 -15.72 -32.88
CA GLU A 902 43.63 -15.07 -34.01
C GLU A 902 43.25 -13.59 -34.15
N THR A 903 41.97 -13.25 -33.97
CA THR A 903 41.46 -11.89 -34.24
C THR A 903 41.29 -11.02 -32.99
N LYS A 904 41.34 -11.62 -31.78
CA LYS A 904 41.04 -10.99 -30.48
C LYS A 904 39.68 -10.30 -30.41
N VAL A 905 38.74 -10.73 -31.24
CA VAL A 905 37.36 -10.24 -31.23
C VAL A 905 36.52 -11.17 -30.34
N SER A 906 35.76 -10.59 -29.41
CA SER A 906 34.88 -11.36 -28.53
C SER A 906 33.56 -11.70 -29.24
N VAL A 907 33.30 -12.99 -29.42
CA VAL A 907 32.10 -13.53 -30.06
C VAL A 907 31.18 -14.12 -28.99
N PRO A 908 29.87 -13.78 -28.96
CA PRO A 908 28.93 -14.37 -28.01
C PRO A 908 28.68 -15.83 -28.36
N VAL A 909 28.82 -16.70 -27.36
CA VAL A 909 28.68 -18.17 -27.47
C VAL A 909 27.82 -18.71 -26.32
N ALA A 910 27.17 -19.85 -26.55
CA ALA A 910 26.56 -20.63 -25.48
C ALA A 910 27.57 -21.70 -25.02
N ILE A 911 27.97 -21.64 -23.76
CA ILE A 911 28.95 -22.52 -23.13
C ILE A 911 28.20 -23.54 -22.30
N LYS A 912 28.43 -24.81 -22.57
CA LYS A 912 27.83 -25.92 -21.81
C LYS A 912 28.78 -26.41 -20.73
#